data_AF-A0A286G534-F1
#
_entry.id   AF-A0A286G534-F1
#
_cell.length_a   1.000
_cell.length_b   1.000
_cell.length_c   1.000
_cell.angle_alpha   90.00
_cell.angle_beta   90.00
_cell.angle_gamma   90.00
#
_symmetry.space_group_name_H-M   'P 1'
#
loop_
_entity.id
_entity.type
_entity.pdbx_description
1 polymer ?
#
loop_
_entity_poly.entity_id
_entity_poly.type
_entity_poly.pdbx_seq_one_letter_code
_entity_poly.pdbx_strand_id
1 'polypeptide(L)'
;MLGYVNEPGSDVSSKLSDKPVRQTFRTTSWLHRPPVQRFMYQLMLFLAITFSSLCAYGQSITGKVFFDGNNNGAFESSNEVGFGGVTVKAYDATNTAVASTVTTLSSSLGSYTLSGLTTGTTYRVEFTLPSGYNDGAQGSGSLSSVQFIKAGSTANLGVYTTGLCDRDKTVRVVAGCAVVDGGEYSVASWNYFDDRKTTIEDETIDPHNDDIKNADVGIPMGMGARSRDKLMFFSTVSAPLAAIFPPAPDGASAIYVANYSGSGNSYVGSKLLTKLSSLSPSINVGNQSPVGSNDNVGEYGLGGVDLTDDGKTLYVVNMGNGKIVKLDVSGVTFGSIPGGGYTNLTVSEITIPTDIATCTNGRFRPSALEVYAGSLYVGGVCDASGSSTASNLRLKILKMDLTTSTWTSLLDYDLSQIEGGTLFYNKWPNVKWKDNFVGDRRGPGEIQPFVNDIAIDDYGSVIIGVSNRKVFSTDSDVEMGYMLRTFRKADGTMAMENNGVAGPLTSNAKDSPSKMPGLNAGSDANMEMISSGPGGDWFLEIARTTSHPFLHTGGIFILPGTKELVSGFADPLDGIVTAGARYIGYDDGVTTYGISLTKVKQFALTGVDAVCETASIEIGNLVWKDTNLNGRQDPDEPALEGVTVTLKDGSGTTLATATTDNNGNYIFSSGSGTSSGSRIYSIAGLSPLSSYKVTIDNAAAQTPLAGLGLTTANIASDGEDNRDSDATLVATNAEITITTKEAGANNHTYDFGFNFACPNGNCFPSIVRKN
;
A
#
# COMPACT_ATOMS: atom_id res chain seq x y z
N MET A 1 0.79 47.03 8.50
CA MET A 1 0.53 48.48 8.47
C MET A 1 0.79 49.03 9.87
N LEU A 2 1.73 49.97 9.96
CA LEU A 2 2.06 50.87 11.09
C LEU A 2 2.57 50.28 12.41
N GLY A 3 3.88 50.49 12.60
CA GLY A 3 4.66 50.35 13.83
C GLY A 3 6.15 50.65 13.56
N TYR A 4 6.42 51.85 13.03
CA TYR A 4 7.71 52.38 12.59
C TYR A 4 8.36 53.23 13.72
N VAL A 5 9.64 52.97 14.05
CA VAL A 5 10.79 53.93 13.96
C VAL A 5 10.95 55.00 15.08
N ASN A 6 12.12 55.45 15.60
CA ASN A 6 13.51 55.78 15.17
C ASN A 6 14.42 55.89 16.45
N GLU A 7 15.67 55.39 16.51
CA GLU A 7 17.00 56.08 16.33
C GLU A 7 17.40 57.18 17.35
N PRO A 8 18.69 57.64 17.49
CA PRO A 8 19.96 57.28 16.81
C PRO A 8 21.20 57.15 17.75
N GLY A 9 22.40 56.84 17.19
CA GLY A 9 23.66 56.97 17.95
C GLY A 9 25.00 56.61 17.28
N SER A 10 25.28 57.17 16.09
CA SER A 10 26.59 57.57 15.53
C SER A 10 27.85 56.68 15.58
N ASP A 11 28.44 56.60 14.40
CA ASP A 11 29.64 55.89 13.94
C ASP A 11 30.94 56.75 14.07
N VAL A 12 32.08 56.15 13.71
CA VAL A 12 33.35 56.75 13.21
C VAL A 12 34.61 56.86 14.13
N SER A 13 35.49 55.86 13.95
CA SER A 13 36.94 55.91 13.64
C SER A 13 38.08 56.02 14.70
N SER A 14 39.04 55.11 14.44
CA SER A 14 40.51 55.28 14.45
C SER A 14 41.28 55.21 15.78
N LYS A 15 42.12 54.16 15.94
CA LYS A 15 43.58 54.21 15.78
C LYS A 15 44.27 52.94 16.29
N LEU A 16 45.18 52.43 15.46
CA LEU A 16 46.21 51.43 15.77
C LEU A 16 47.16 51.91 16.87
N SER A 17 47.62 51.00 17.74
CA SER A 17 48.99 51.04 18.25
C SER A 17 49.48 49.65 18.69
N ASP A 18 50.45 49.12 17.96
CA ASP A 18 51.30 47.99 18.32
C ASP A 18 52.18 48.29 19.54
N LYS A 19 52.27 47.35 20.50
CA LYS A 19 53.49 47.11 21.29
C LYS A 19 53.62 45.62 21.66
N PRO A 20 54.81 45.01 21.47
CA PRO A 20 55.04 43.59 21.73
C PRO A 20 55.53 43.34 23.16
N VAL A 21 55.02 42.29 23.81
CA VAL A 21 55.55 41.80 25.09
C VAL A 21 56.47 40.60 24.83
N ARG A 22 57.78 40.82 24.96
CA ARG A 22 58.81 39.79 25.08
C ARG A 22 58.60 39.01 26.38
N GLN A 23 58.33 37.71 26.31
CA GLN A 23 58.62 36.79 27.41
C GLN A 23 59.94 36.07 27.15
N THR A 24 60.89 36.33 28.04
CA THR A 24 62.22 35.73 28.08
C THR A 24 62.14 34.29 28.61
N PHE A 25 62.64 33.35 27.82
CA PHE A 25 62.93 31.99 28.25
C PHE A 25 63.98 32.00 29.38
N ARG A 26 63.62 31.49 30.56
CA ARG A 26 64.60 31.01 31.55
C ARG A 26 64.67 29.49 31.46
N THR A 27 65.78 29.00 30.92
CA THR A 27 66.21 27.61 31.04
C THR A 27 66.61 27.37 32.50
N THR A 28 65.88 26.51 33.20
CA THR A 28 66.34 25.91 34.46
C THR A 28 66.32 24.39 34.31
N SER A 29 67.41 23.82 34.82
CA SER A 29 67.93 22.47 34.62
C SER A 29 67.00 21.35 35.11
N TRP A 30 66.73 20.40 34.21
CA TRP A 30 66.15 19.09 34.53
C TRP A 30 67.22 18.14 35.08
N LEU A 31 67.60 18.27 36.35
CA LEU A 31 68.26 17.17 37.06
C LEU A 31 67.97 17.31 38.56
N HIS A 32 67.47 16.21 39.14
CA HIS A 32 67.15 15.95 40.55
C HIS A 32 65.69 16.17 40.99
N ARG A 33 64.85 15.14 40.79
CA ARG A 33 63.67 14.85 41.63
C ARG A 33 63.69 13.36 42.05
N PRO A 34 63.27 13.01 43.28
CA PRO A 34 63.41 11.67 43.85
C PRO A 34 62.55 10.62 43.13
N PRO A 35 62.95 9.33 43.17
CA PRO A 35 62.43 8.27 42.29
C PRO A 35 60.91 8.03 42.39
N VAL A 36 60.28 8.42 43.50
CA VAL A 36 58.83 8.25 43.73
C VAL A 36 57.98 9.16 42.83
N GLN A 37 58.45 10.38 42.49
CA GLN A 37 57.69 11.29 41.62
C GLN A 37 57.76 10.90 40.13
N ARG A 38 58.84 10.25 39.67
CA ARG A 38 58.92 9.71 38.30
C ARG A 38 58.01 8.51 38.11
N PHE A 39 57.87 7.66 39.15
CA PHE A 39 56.95 6.54 39.12
C PHE A 39 55.48 6.99 39.14
N MET A 40 55.13 8.03 39.92
CA MET A 40 53.77 8.60 39.88
C MET A 40 53.44 9.32 38.58
N TYR A 41 54.39 10.03 37.95
CA TYR A 41 54.15 10.64 36.64
C TYR A 41 54.10 9.61 35.52
N GLN A 42 54.93 8.57 35.54
CA GLN A 42 54.82 7.48 34.56
C GLN A 42 53.59 6.61 34.81
N LEU A 43 53.16 6.41 36.05
CA LEU A 43 51.91 5.71 36.38
C LEU A 43 50.69 6.56 36.04
N MET A 44 50.70 7.89 36.22
CA MET A 44 49.61 8.78 35.77
C MET A 44 49.61 8.97 34.25
N LEU A 45 50.77 8.94 33.58
CA LEU A 45 50.86 8.95 32.12
C LEU A 45 50.48 7.58 31.54
N PHE A 46 50.81 6.46 32.20
CA PHE A 46 50.30 5.13 31.84
C PHE A 46 48.81 5.01 32.14
N LEU A 47 48.31 5.51 33.28
CA LEU A 47 46.87 5.48 33.60
C LEU A 47 46.10 6.39 32.64
N ALA A 48 46.66 7.53 32.20
CA ALA A 48 46.08 8.40 31.19
C ALA A 48 46.21 7.85 29.76
N ILE A 49 47.24 7.05 29.46
CA ILE A 49 47.41 6.36 28.17
C ILE A 49 46.60 5.04 28.12
N THR A 50 46.28 4.42 29.26
CA THR A 50 45.35 3.28 29.36
C THR A 50 43.90 3.69 29.61
N PHE A 51 43.62 4.95 29.97
CA PHE A 51 42.27 5.56 29.94
C PHE A 51 42.00 6.40 28.67
N SER A 52 42.96 6.47 27.75
CA SER A 52 42.75 7.01 26.38
C SER A 52 42.70 5.93 25.31
N SER A 53 42.47 4.66 25.70
CA SER A 53 41.49 3.88 24.96
C SER A 53 40.14 4.59 25.17
N LEU A 54 39.92 5.64 24.37
CA LEU A 54 38.61 6.19 24.15
C LEU A 54 37.68 4.99 24.01
N CYS A 55 36.77 4.81 24.96
CA CYS A 55 35.48 4.27 24.58
C CYS A 55 35.04 5.19 23.43
N ALA A 56 35.28 4.75 22.20
CA ALA A 56 34.52 5.23 21.07
C ALA A 56 33.10 4.86 21.47
N TYR A 57 32.36 5.84 22.01
CA TYR A 57 30.94 5.68 22.22
C TYR A 57 30.40 5.27 20.85
N GLY A 58 30.00 4.01 20.72
CA GLY A 58 29.50 3.50 19.45
C GLY A 58 28.38 4.41 19.01
N GLN A 59 28.54 5.05 17.86
CA GLN A 59 27.48 5.85 17.28
C GLN A 59 26.39 4.91 16.77
N SER A 60 25.22 5.48 16.52
CA SER A 60 24.11 4.76 15.90
C SER A 60 23.76 5.36 14.56
N ILE A 61 23.19 4.54 13.69
CA ILE A 61 22.36 5.03 12.59
C ILE A 61 20.92 4.81 13.00
N THR A 62 20.11 5.86 12.93
CA THR A 62 18.68 5.81 13.23
C THR A 62 17.87 6.08 11.98
N GLY A 63 16.59 5.73 11.98
CA GLY A 63 15.74 6.11 10.87
C GLY A 63 14.33 5.61 10.99
N LYS A 64 13.56 5.90 9.96
CA LYS A 64 12.17 5.48 9.82
C LYS A 64 11.94 4.93 8.42
N VAL A 65 11.29 3.77 8.36
CA VAL A 65 10.66 3.27 7.15
C VAL A 65 9.18 3.67 7.20
N PHE A 66 8.63 4.16 6.11
CA PHE A 66 7.26 4.65 6.02
C PHE A 66 6.62 4.25 4.70
N PHE A 67 5.29 4.14 4.68
CA PHE A 67 4.55 3.90 3.44
C PHE A 67 4.36 5.23 2.72
N ASP A 68 5.00 5.38 1.55
CA ASP A 68 5.04 6.59 0.72
C ASP A 68 3.81 6.64 -0.19
N GLY A 69 2.63 6.90 0.38
CA GLY A 69 1.34 6.63 -0.28
C GLY A 69 1.06 7.46 -1.55
N ASN A 70 1.77 8.57 -1.79
CA ASN A 70 1.73 9.35 -3.05
C ASN A 70 2.97 9.16 -3.92
N ASN A 71 3.91 8.31 -3.50
CA ASN A 71 5.13 8.03 -4.23
C ASN A 71 5.94 9.31 -4.53
N ASN A 72 6.08 10.20 -3.54
CA ASN A 72 6.77 11.49 -3.69
C ASN A 72 8.13 11.54 -2.95
N GLY A 73 8.47 10.51 -2.18
CA GLY A 73 9.73 10.39 -1.46
C GLY A 73 9.89 11.34 -0.26
N ALA A 74 8.83 11.99 0.18
CA ALA A 74 8.76 12.80 1.39
C ALA A 74 7.90 12.07 2.43
N PHE A 75 8.27 12.20 3.71
CA PHE A 75 7.45 11.64 4.78
C PHE A 75 6.50 12.71 5.32
N GLU A 76 5.21 12.59 5.02
CA GLU A 76 4.17 13.47 5.54
C GLU A 76 3.37 12.81 6.66
N SER A 77 3.75 13.05 7.92
CA SER A 77 3.13 12.39 9.07
C SER A 77 1.63 12.61 9.23
N SER A 78 1.06 13.62 8.57
CA SER A 78 -0.39 13.83 8.54
C SER A 78 -1.13 12.78 7.71
N ASN A 79 -0.49 12.24 6.66
CA ASN A 79 -1.13 11.39 5.65
C ASN A 79 -0.45 10.02 5.51
N GLU A 80 0.76 9.86 6.05
CA GLU A 80 1.57 8.67 5.87
C GLU A 80 1.95 8.02 7.19
N VAL A 81 2.20 6.72 7.12
CA VAL A 81 2.34 5.86 8.29
C VAL A 81 3.73 5.26 8.33
N GLY A 82 4.22 4.98 9.54
CA GLY A 82 5.43 4.16 9.68
C GLY A 82 5.19 2.74 9.17
N PHE A 83 6.22 2.09 8.64
CA PHE A 83 6.12 0.75 8.11
C PHE A 83 7.05 -0.22 8.85
N GLY A 84 6.45 -1.06 9.71
CA GLY A 84 7.15 -2.02 10.55
C GLY A 84 7.45 -3.35 9.84
N GLY A 85 8.39 -4.13 10.37
CA GLY A 85 8.74 -5.46 9.86
C GLY A 85 9.78 -5.48 8.74
N VAL A 86 10.43 -4.35 8.43
CA VAL A 86 11.51 -4.27 7.44
C VAL A 86 12.84 -4.59 8.12
N THR A 87 13.61 -5.51 7.55
CA THR A 87 14.95 -5.82 8.07
C THR A 87 15.94 -4.77 7.59
N VAL A 88 16.74 -4.22 8.50
CA VAL A 88 17.77 -3.23 8.20
C VAL A 88 19.13 -3.77 8.65
N LYS A 89 20.15 -3.70 7.78
CA LYS A 89 21.52 -4.14 8.07
C LYS A 89 22.52 -3.06 7.72
N ALA A 90 23.57 -2.91 8.53
CA ALA A 90 24.75 -2.11 8.18
C ALA A 90 25.94 -3.02 7.90
N TYR A 91 26.60 -2.77 6.76
CA TYR A 91 27.81 -3.44 6.33
C TYR A 91 29.01 -2.50 6.36
N ASP A 92 30.15 -3.02 6.78
CA ASP A 92 31.43 -2.32 6.71
C ASP A 92 32.11 -2.50 5.32
N ALA A 93 33.27 -1.87 5.14
CA ALA A 93 34.06 -1.94 3.89
C ALA A 93 34.59 -3.35 3.56
N THR A 94 34.48 -4.31 4.49
CA THR A 94 34.82 -5.73 4.22
C THR A 94 33.62 -6.54 3.77
N ASN A 95 32.48 -5.86 3.52
CA ASN A 95 31.19 -6.48 3.23
C ASN A 95 30.67 -7.37 4.37
N THR A 96 31.07 -7.08 5.62
CA THR A 96 30.60 -7.81 6.81
C THR A 96 29.44 -7.06 7.45
N ALA A 97 28.32 -7.74 7.70
CA ALA A 97 27.20 -7.17 8.46
C ALA A 97 27.61 -6.97 9.92
N VAL A 98 27.74 -5.71 10.35
CA VAL A 98 28.19 -5.34 11.71
C VAL A 98 27.03 -4.99 12.65
N ALA A 99 25.87 -4.67 12.10
CA ALA A 99 24.64 -4.43 12.85
C ALA A 99 23.42 -4.85 12.05
N SER A 100 22.36 -5.29 12.74
CA SER A 100 21.08 -5.64 12.14
C SER A 100 19.93 -5.36 13.11
N THR A 101 18.80 -4.93 12.58
CA THR A 101 17.57 -4.68 13.34
C THR A 101 16.35 -4.86 12.44
N VAL A 102 15.15 -4.80 13.00
CA VAL A 102 13.87 -4.81 12.29
C VAL A 102 13.07 -3.60 12.70
N THR A 103 12.42 -2.91 11.75
CA THR A 103 11.60 -1.74 12.05
C THR A 103 10.43 -2.12 12.96
N THR A 104 10.12 -1.25 13.93
CA THR A 104 9.15 -1.59 14.99
C THR A 104 7.73 -1.71 14.46
N LEU A 105 6.95 -2.63 15.05
CA LEU A 105 5.50 -2.85 14.84
C LEU A 105 4.64 -2.32 16.01
N SER A 106 5.14 -1.34 16.75
CA SER A 106 4.53 -0.82 17.99
C SER A 106 4.36 0.70 17.92
N SER A 107 4.25 1.39 19.07
CA SER A 107 3.96 2.84 19.16
C SER A 107 4.96 3.75 18.43
N SER A 108 6.16 3.26 18.09
CA SER A 108 7.17 3.97 17.28
C SER A 108 7.26 3.45 15.85
N LEU A 109 6.13 3.00 15.30
CA LEU A 109 6.01 2.25 14.05
C LEU A 109 6.98 2.70 12.94
N GLY A 110 7.67 1.72 12.34
CA GLY A 110 8.63 1.95 11.27
C GLY A 110 9.99 2.48 11.70
N SER A 111 10.15 2.89 12.96
CA SER A 111 11.45 3.39 13.46
C SER A 111 12.43 2.24 13.68
N TYR A 112 13.73 2.52 13.56
CA TYR A 112 14.79 1.57 13.86
C TYR A 112 16.06 2.25 14.38
N THR A 113 16.97 1.45 14.95
CA THR A 113 18.30 1.90 15.39
C THR A 113 19.31 0.79 15.18
N LEU A 114 20.40 1.10 14.48
CA LEU A 114 21.59 0.27 14.35
C LEU A 114 22.64 0.82 15.32
N SER A 115 22.98 0.06 16.36
CA SER A 115 23.92 0.47 17.41
C SER A 115 25.30 -0.18 17.26
N GLY A 116 26.29 0.31 18.02
CA GLY A 116 27.62 -0.30 18.06
C GLY A 116 28.51 0.06 16.86
N LEU A 117 28.17 1.12 16.13
CA LEU A 117 28.91 1.54 14.95
C LEU A 117 30.09 2.44 15.32
N THR A 118 31.15 2.38 14.52
CA THR A 118 32.35 3.17 14.74
C THR A 118 32.10 4.62 14.35
N THR A 119 32.36 5.55 15.27
CA THR A 119 32.16 6.98 15.07
C THR A 119 32.87 7.49 13.81
N GLY A 120 32.11 8.15 12.95
CA GLY A 120 32.64 8.80 11.76
C GLY A 120 32.91 7.86 10.57
N THR A 121 32.69 6.56 10.74
CA THR A 121 32.75 5.56 9.65
C THR A 121 31.46 5.60 8.82
N THR A 122 31.60 5.50 7.50
CA THR A 122 30.49 5.28 6.56
C THR A 122 30.18 3.79 6.47
N TYR A 123 28.89 3.45 6.51
CA TYR A 123 28.38 2.09 6.40
C TYR A 123 27.41 2.01 5.22
N ARG A 124 27.37 0.87 4.54
CA ARG A 124 26.31 0.56 3.58
C ARG A 124 25.12 0.03 4.37
N VAL A 125 24.02 0.77 4.36
CA VAL A 125 22.76 0.39 4.99
C VAL A 125 21.87 -0.21 3.93
N GLU A 126 21.43 -1.45 4.16
CA GLU A 126 20.55 -2.18 3.25
C GLU A 126 19.21 -2.46 3.95
N PHE A 127 18.13 -2.23 3.21
CA PHE A 127 16.77 -2.52 3.61
C PHE A 127 16.26 -3.73 2.84
N THR A 128 15.79 -4.76 3.55
CA THR A 128 15.12 -5.91 2.93
C THR A 128 13.62 -5.75 3.10
N LEU A 129 12.95 -5.38 2.01
CA LEU A 129 11.51 -5.17 1.97
C LEU A 129 10.75 -6.50 1.96
N PRO A 130 9.54 -6.56 2.57
CA PRO A 130 8.65 -7.70 2.40
C PRO A 130 8.30 -7.91 0.92
N SER A 131 8.06 -9.18 0.54
CA SER A 131 7.61 -9.52 -0.82
C SER A 131 6.41 -8.67 -1.24
N GLY A 132 6.44 -8.15 -2.46
CA GLY A 132 5.39 -7.30 -3.03
C GLY A 132 5.57 -5.79 -2.80
N TYR A 133 6.48 -5.38 -1.91
CA TYR A 133 6.82 -3.97 -1.72
C TYR A 133 8.12 -3.62 -2.45
N ASN A 134 8.19 -2.39 -2.96
CA ASN A 134 9.32 -1.82 -3.66
C ASN A 134 9.76 -0.52 -2.97
N ASP A 135 10.88 0.04 -3.42
CA ASP A 135 11.33 1.37 -3.00
C ASP A 135 10.25 2.40 -3.38
N GLY A 136 9.91 3.27 -2.42
CA GLY A 136 9.22 4.52 -2.71
C GLY A 136 10.12 5.47 -3.50
N ALA A 137 9.58 6.60 -3.93
CA ALA A 137 10.37 7.56 -4.69
C ALA A 137 11.51 8.11 -3.80
N GLN A 138 12.62 8.52 -4.41
CA GLN A 138 13.61 9.30 -3.66
C GLN A 138 13.12 10.73 -3.52
N GLY A 139 13.32 11.32 -2.35
CA GLY A 139 12.90 12.69 -2.07
C GLY A 139 13.58 13.28 -0.84
N SER A 140 12.96 14.28 -0.24
CA SER A 140 13.49 14.93 0.97
C SER A 140 13.42 14.04 2.22
N GLY A 141 12.56 13.02 2.20
CA GLY A 141 12.32 12.09 3.31
C GLY A 141 12.81 10.66 3.06
N SER A 142 13.22 10.32 1.83
CA SER A 142 13.53 8.95 1.38
C SER A 142 14.70 8.92 0.41
N LEU A 143 15.54 7.88 0.52
CA LEU A 143 16.55 7.49 -0.47
C LEU A 143 16.23 6.06 -0.97
N SER A 144 17.13 5.43 -1.73
CA SER A 144 17.02 4.02 -2.14
C SER A 144 17.15 3.03 -0.97
N SER A 145 16.81 1.76 -1.21
CA SER A 145 17.00 0.64 -0.28
C SER A 145 18.46 0.24 -0.02
N VAL A 146 19.40 0.81 -0.77
CA VAL A 146 20.84 0.76 -0.48
C VAL A 146 21.34 2.19 -0.29
N GLN A 147 21.95 2.47 0.86
CA GLN A 147 22.37 3.82 1.26
C GLN A 147 23.77 3.82 1.90
N PHE A 148 24.57 4.85 1.67
CA PHE A 148 25.91 5.01 2.25
C PHE A 148 25.89 6.07 3.35
N ILE A 149 25.88 5.63 4.60
CA ILE A 149 25.47 6.45 5.74
C ILE A 149 26.56 6.49 6.79
N LYS A 150 26.93 7.70 7.22
CA LYS A 150 27.88 7.91 8.30
C LYS A 150 27.25 7.59 9.65
N ALA A 151 27.98 6.89 10.52
CA ALA A 151 27.51 6.65 11.88
C ALA A 151 27.26 7.97 12.64
N GLY A 152 26.09 8.08 13.25
CA GLY A 152 25.56 9.32 13.85
C GLY A 152 24.54 10.06 12.98
N SER A 153 24.20 9.53 11.80
CA SER A 153 23.23 10.12 10.87
C SER A 153 21.92 9.32 10.77
N THR A 154 20.96 9.87 10.02
CA THR A 154 19.66 9.27 9.78
C THR A 154 19.61 8.62 8.40
N ALA A 155 18.94 7.47 8.30
CA ALA A 155 18.64 6.82 7.02
C ALA A 155 17.16 6.41 6.98
N ASN A 156 16.39 7.10 6.16
CA ASN A 156 14.96 6.83 5.99
C ASN A 156 14.71 6.16 4.64
N LEU A 157 13.61 5.41 4.56
CA LEU A 157 13.17 4.76 3.33
C LEU A 157 11.65 4.84 3.24
N GLY A 158 11.15 5.38 2.13
CA GLY A 158 9.78 5.21 1.69
C GLY A 158 9.62 3.84 1.07
N VAL A 159 8.52 3.15 1.38
CA VAL A 159 8.13 1.89 0.72
C VAL A 159 6.83 2.10 -0.03
N TYR A 160 6.70 1.41 -1.15
CA TYR A 160 5.54 1.52 -2.03
C TYR A 160 5.10 0.15 -2.54
N THR A 161 3.85 0.05 -2.98
CA THR A 161 3.34 -1.10 -3.74
C THR A 161 2.83 -0.63 -5.08
N THR A 162 3.00 -1.45 -6.10
CA THR A 162 2.54 -1.16 -7.46
C THR A 162 1.02 -1.18 -7.58
N GLY A 163 0.50 -0.71 -8.72
CA GLY A 163 -0.93 -0.79 -9.05
C GLY A 163 -1.80 0.31 -8.44
N LEU A 164 -1.25 1.14 -7.56
CA LEU A 164 -2.00 2.18 -6.88
C LEU A 164 -2.33 3.39 -7.76
N CYS A 165 -3.37 4.11 -7.37
CA CYS A 165 -3.76 5.39 -7.94
C CYS A 165 -2.75 6.50 -7.63
N ASP A 166 -2.51 7.37 -8.60
CA ASP A 166 -1.97 8.70 -8.31
C ASP A 166 -3.05 9.54 -7.60
N ARG A 167 -2.95 9.60 -6.27
CA ARG A 167 -3.94 10.29 -5.42
C ARG A 167 -3.96 11.80 -5.63
N ASP A 168 -2.92 12.37 -6.21
CA ASP A 168 -2.84 13.81 -6.49
C ASP A 168 -3.56 14.19 -7.80
N LYS A 169 -4.18 13.21 -8.47
CA LYS A 169 -5.01 13.37 -9.66
C LYS A 169 -6.48 13.07 -9.35
N THR A 170 -7.33 13.22 -10.36
CA THR A 170 -8.74 12.85 -10.26
C THR A 170 -8.88 11.35 -10.00
N VAL A 171 -9.54 11.02 -8.89
CA VAL A 171 -9.91 9.65 -8.51
C VAL A 171 -11.43 9.55 -8.53
N ARG A 172 -11.96 8.68 -9.39
CA ARG A 172 -13.38 8.37 -9.50
C ARG A 172 -13.64 7.06 -8.79
N VAL A 173 -14.35 7.10 -7.67
CA VAL A 173 -14.83 5.88 -7.01
C VAL A 173 -16.00 5.32 -7.80
N VAL A 174 -16.03 4.00 -7.97
CA VAL A 174 -17.07 3.26 -8.67
C VAL A 174 -17.51 2.11 -7.77
N ALA A 175 -18.81 2.00 -7.53
CA ALA A 175 -19.34 1.03 -6.58
C ALA A 175 -20.59 0.35 -7.09
N GLY A 176 -20.69 -0.95 -6.84
CA GLY A 176 -21.89 -1.73 -7.07
C GLY A 176 -22.97 -1.33 -6.08
N CYS A 177 -24.20 -1.15 -6.57
CA CYS A 177 -25.34 -0.73 -5.79
C CYS A 177 -26.47 -1.75 -5.91
N ALA A 178 -26.83 -2.39 -4.81
CA ALA A 178 -28.01 -3.24 -4.71
C ALA A 178 -29.14 -2.43 -4.06
N VAL A 179 -30.10 -1.92 -4.86
CA VAL A 179 -31.20 -1.04 -4.39
C VAL A 179 -32.58 -1.63 -4.75
N VAL A 180 -33.58 -1.43 -3.89
CA VAL A 180 -34.91 -2.06 -4.01
C VAL A 180 -35.98 -1.19 -4.68
N ASP A 181 -35.69 0.08 -4.98
CA ASP A 181 -36.68 1.04 -5.52
C ASP A 181 -36.83 0.98 -7.05
N GLY A 182 -37.25 -0.17 -7.58
CA GLY A 182 -37.60 -0.32 -9.00
C GLY A 182 -36.43 -0.54 -9.96
N GLY A 183 -35.19 -0.61 -9.45
CA GLY A 183 -34.03 -1.05 -10.23
C GLY A 183 -33.71 -0.15 -11.42
N GLU A 184 -33.40 1.13 -11.19
CA GLU A 184 -32.94 1.98 -12.31
C GLU A 184 -31.40 1.94 -12.47
N TYR A 185 -30.66 1.71 -11.39
CA TYR A 185 -29.19 1.79 -11.36
C TYR A 185 -28.57 0.63 -10.57
N SER A 186 -27.35 0.23 -10.93
CA SER A 186 -26.61 -0.88 -10.32
C SER A 186 -25.14 -0.59 -10.10
N VAL A 187 -24.63 0.49 -10.68
CA VAL A 187 -23.31 1.02 -10.41
C VAL A 187 -23.44 2.51 -10.21
N ALA A 188 -22.97 3.00 -9.07
CA ALA A 188 -22.81 4.42 -8.79
C ALA A 188 -21.34 4.83 -8.95
N SER A 189 -21.08 6.08 -9.36
CA SER A 189 -19.72 6.63 -9.31
C SER A 189 -19.68 8.09 -8.86
N TRP A 190 -18.59 8.51 -8.23
CA TRP A 190 -18.39 9.88 -7.71
C TRP A 190 -16.90 10.23 -7.62
N ASN A 191 -16.57 11.50 -7.50
CA ASN A 191 -15.21 11.97 -7.26
C ASN A 191 -14.86 11.82 -5.77
N TYR A 192 -13.73 11.17 -5.47
CA TYR A 192 -13.31 10.87 -4.10
C TYR A 192 -13.20 12.11 -3.20
N PHE A 193 -12.60 13.20 -3.71
CA PHE A 193 -12.29 14.39 -2.92
C PHE A 193 -13.36 15.47 -3.03
N ASP A 194 -13.92 15.67 -4.22
CA ASP A 194 -14.78 16.82 -4.51
C ASP A 194 -16.23 16.61 -4.05
N ASP A 195 -16.71 15.35 -4.00
CA ASP A 195 -18.11 15.05 -3.71
C ASP A 195 -18.39 14.71 -2.24
N ARG A 196 -17.34 14.58 -1.41
CA ARG A 196 -17.48 14.20 0.02
C ARG A 196 -18.06 15.34 0.86
N LYS A 197 -19.01 15.04 1.76
CA LYS A 197 -19.75 16.03 2.55
C LYS A 197 -19.60 15.82 4.05
N THR A 198 -19.74 16.91 4.82
CA THR A 198 -19.71 16.92 6.30
C THR A 198 -21.06 17.25 6.96
N THR A 199 -22.10 17.60 6.20
CA THR A 199 -23.44 17.95 6.72
C THR A 199 -24.55 17.41 5.80
N ILE A 200 -25.82 17.41 6.26
CA ILE A 200 -26.97 17.20 5.36
C ILE A 200 -26.98 18.34 4.34
N GLU A 201 -26.75 18.00 3.08
CA GLU A 201 -27.36 18.72 1.99
C GLU A 201 -28.43 17.78 1.41
N ASP A 202 -29.66 18.26 1.19
CA ASP A 202 -30.71 17.50 0.49
C ASP A 202 -30.32 17.43 -0.98
N GLU A 203 -29.29 16.66 -1.23
CA GLU A 203 -28.73 16.45 -2.55
C GLU A 203 -29.00 14.98 -2.87
N THR A 204 -29.98 14.77 -3.75
CA THR A 204 -29.64 14.01 -4.96
C THR A 204 -28.39 14.68 -5.53
N ILE A 205 -27.21 14.31 -5.03
CA ILE A 205 -26.07 14.22 -5.94
C ILE A 205 -26.61 13.34 -7.06
N ASP A 206 -26.34 13.74 -8.29
CA ASP A 206 -26.74 13.01 -9.47
C ASP A 206 -25.56 12.11 -9.88
N PRO A 207 -25.19 11.05 -9.10
CA PRO A 207 -24.21 10.10 -9.59
C PRO A 207 -24.75 9.41 -10.85
N HIS A 208 -26.07 9.42 -11.03
CA HIS A 208 -26.81 8.71 -12.06
C HIS A 208 -26.54 9.12 -13.53
N ASN A 209 -25.94 10.29 -13.80
CA ASN A 209 -25.55 10.63 -15.17
C ASN A 209 -24.50 9.66 -15.74
N ASP A 210 -23.67 9.07 -14.88
CA ASP A 210 -22.60 8.13 -15.23
C ASP A 210 -22.89 6.70 -14.74
N ASP A 211 -24.12 6.41 -14.33
CA ASP A 211 -24.48 5.12 -13.74
C ASP A 211 -24.82 4.05 -14.77
N ILE A 212 -24.56 2.81 -14.39
CA ILE A 212 -24.87 1.63 -15.19
C ILE A 212 -26.18 1.03 -14.69
N LYS A 213 -27.11 0.74 -15.61
CA LYS A 213 -28.42 0.21 -15.25
C LYS A 213 -28.36 -1.28 -14.96
N ASN A 214 -29.26 -1.73 -14.11
CA ASN A 214 -29.47 -3.16 -13.82
C ASN A 214 -29.77 -3.99 -15.08
N ALA A 215 -30.48 -3.42 -16.06
CA ALA A 215 -30.83 -4.06 -17.31
C ALA A 215 -29.62 -4.32 -18.21
N ASP A 216 -28.52 -3.58 -17.98
CA ASP A 216 -27.28 -3.71 -18.73
C ASP A 216 -26.36 -4.77 -18.11
N VAL A 217 -26.29 -4.83 -16.77
CA VAL A 217 -25.26 -5.62 -16.08
C VAL A 217 -25.71 -6.41 -14.85
N GLY A 218 -26.99 -6.37 -14.46
CA GLY A 218 -27.43 -6.90 -13.17
C GLY A 218 -26.86 -6.11 -11.99
N ILE A 219 -26.75 -6.72 -10.82
CA ILE A 219 -26.13 -6.11 -9.64
C ILE A 219 -24.68 -6.61 -9.50
N PRO A 220 -23.67 -5.74 -9.61
CA PRO A 220 -22.29 -6.13 -9.38
C PRO A 220 -22.04 -6.61 -7.95
N MET A 221 -21.18 -7.60 -7.77
CA MET A 221 -20.78 -8.09 -6.44
C MET A 221 -19.31 -7.78 -6.15
N GLY A 222 -18.40 -8.10 -7.06
CA GLY A 222 -16.99 -7.71 -6.99
C GLY A 222 -16.64 -6.73 -8.09
N MET A 223 -15.70 -5.82 -7.82
CA MET A 223 -15.23 -4.80 -8.75
C MET A 223 -13.71 -4.71 -8.71
N GLY A 224 -13.06 -4.57 -9.86
CA GLY A 224 -11.61 -4.44 -9.97
C GLY A 224 -11.20 -3.60 -11.19
N ALA A 225 -10.32 -2.62 -10.98
CA ALA A 225 -9.97 -1.60 -11.95
C ALA A 225 -8.68 -1.93 -12.70
N ARG A 226 -8.62 -1.49 -13.95
CA ARG A 226 -7.39 -1.41 -14.72
C ARG A 226 -7.11 0.03 -15.10
N SER A 227 -6.36 0.71 -14.24
CA SER A 227 -6.11 2.14 -14.31
C SER A 227 -5.48 2.61 -15.62
N ARG A 228 -4.58 1.81 -16.23
CA ARG A 228 -3.91 2.18 -17.50
C ARG A 228 -4.86 2.46 -18.67
N ASP A 229 -6.02 1.81 -18.69
CA ASP A 229 -7.01 1.90 -19.78
C ASP A 229 -8.37 2.42 -19.29
N LYS A 230 -8.47 2.79 -18.00
CA LYS A 230 -9.70 3.25 -17.34
C LYS A 230 -10.86 2.26 -17.45
N LEU A 231 -10.55 0.97 -17.34
CA LEU A 231 -11.57 -0.09 -17.40
C LEU A 231 -11.92 -0.59 -16.01
N MET A 232 -13.21 -0.80 -15.77
CA MET A 232 -13.75 -1.37 -14.54
C MET A 232 -14.34 -2.74 -14.85
N PHE A 233 -13.81 -3.80 -14.24
CA PHE A 233 -14.29 -5.16 -14.39
C PHE A 233 -15.17 -5.53 -13.19
N PHE A 234 -16.25 -6.25 -13.42
CA PHE A 234 -17.09 -6.67 -12.31
C PHE A 234 -17.84 -7.97 -12.57
N SER A 235 -18.01 -8.71 -11.48
CA SER A 235 -18.83 -9.91 -11.38
C SER A 235 -20.23 -9.54 -10.92
N THR A 236 -21.19 -10.45 -11.07
CA THR A 236 -22.59 -10.19 -10.71
C THR A 236 -23.08 -11.09 -9.58
N VAL A 237 -23.98 -10.55 -8.77
CA VAL A 237 -24.64 -11.30 -7.69
C VAL A 237 -25.46 -12.46 -8.24
N SER A 238 -25.47 -13.57 -7.50
CA SER A 238 -26.45 -14.62 -7.66
C SER A 238 -27.79 -14.23 -7.01
N ALA A 239 -28.60 -13.40 -7.67
CA ALA A 239 -29.91 -13.02 -7.12
C ALA A 239 -31.03 -13.95 -7.63
N PRO A 240 -31.79 -14.62 -6.73
CA PRO A 240 -32.97 -15.41 -7.11
C PRO A 240 -34.27 -14.58 -7.18
N LEU A 241 -34.26 -13.35 -6.67
CA LEU A 241 -35.45 -12.50 -6.55
C LEU A 241 -35.48 -11.42 -7.63
N ALA A 242 -35.84 -11.81 -8.85
CA ALA A 242 -35.86 -10.95 -10.04
C ALA A 242 -36.68 -9.65 -9.90
N ALA A 243 -37.64 -9.60 -8.96
CA ALA A 243 -38.47 -8.42 -8.71
C ALA A 243 -37.77 -7.31 -7.90
N ILE A 244 -36.64 -7.61 -7.25
CA ILE A 244 -35.92 -6.68 -6.38
C ILE A 244 -34.46 -6.56 -6.79
N PHE A 245 -33.77 -7.69 -6.94
CA PHE A 245 -32.42 -7.76 -7.48
C PHE A 245 -32.48 -8.56 -8.78
N PRO A 246 -32.59 -7.90 -9.93
CA PRO A 246 -32.71 -8.62 -11.20
C PRO A 246 -31.42 -9.43 -11.45
N PRO A 247 -31.57 -10.65 -11.99
CA PRO A 247 -30.40 -11.41 -12.41
C PRO A 247 -29.68 -10.67 -13.53
N ALA A 248 -28.36 -10.87 -13.62
CA ALA A 248 -27.59 -10.37 -14.74
C ALA A 248 -28.20 -10.83 -16.08
N PRO A 249 -28.34 -9.93 -17.08
CA PRO A 249 -29.00 -10.26 -18.35
C PRO A 249 -28.29 -11.39 -19.11
N ASP A 250 -27.00 -11.59 -18.85
CA ASP A 250 -26.17 -12.64 -19.47
C ASP A 250 -25.98 -13.90 -18.61
N GLY A 251 -26.63 -13.97 -17.46
CA GLY A 251 -26.61 -15.10 -16.54
C GLY A 251 -25.52 -15.04 -15.46
N ALA A 252 -25.60 -15.96 -14.49
CA ALA A 252 -24.82 -15.91 -13.24
C ALA A 252 -23.29 -16.11 -13.37
N SER A 253 -22.80 -16.44 -14.57
CA SER A 253 -21.35 -16.55 -14.84
C SER A 253 -20.81 -15.39 -15.68
N ALA A 254 -21.59 -14.31 -15.83
CA ALA A 254 -21.21 -13.16 -16.63
C ALA A 254 -20.20 -12.28 -15.89
N ILE A 255 -19.17 -11.86 -16.61
CA ILE A 255 -18.26 -10.78 -16.24
C ILE A 255 -18.52 -9.63 -17.20
N TYR A 256 -18.69 -8.43 -16.64
CA TYR A 256 -18.89 -7.21 -17.41
C TYR A 256 -17.66 -6.30 -17.30
N VAL A 257 -17.56 -5.37 -18.23
CA VAL A 257 -16.56 -4.32 -18.21
C VAL A 257 -17.17 -2.99 -18.60
N ALA A 258 -16.86 -1.95 -17.84
CA ALA A 258 -17.22 -0.58 -18.11
C ALA A 258 -15.99 0.26 -18.46
N ASN A 259 -16.18 1.25 -19.32
CA ASN A 259 -15.16 2.19 -19.73
C ASN A 259 -15.41 3.55 -19.07
N TYR A 260 -14.40 4.05 -18.35
CA TYR A 260 -14.38 5.34 -17.70
C TYR A 260 -13.33 6.27 -18.30
N SER A 261 -12.99 6.10 -19.58
CA SER A 261 -12.03 6.96 -20.30
C SER A 261 -12.58 8.34 -20.66
N GLY A 262 -13.74 8.73 -20.13
CA GLY A 262 -14.32 10.05 -20.33
C GLY A 262 -13.54 11.13 -19.57
N SER A 263 -13.86 12.40 -19.84
CA SER A 263 -13.22 13.53 -19.16
C SER A 263 -13.46 13.43 -17.64
N GLY A 264 -12.40 13.58 -16.84
CA GLY A 264 -12.51 13.45 -15.38
C GLY A 264 -12.83 12.03 -14.91
N ASN A 265 -12.45 11.02 -15.71
CA ASN A 265 -12.80 9.62 -15.52
C ASN A 265 -14.33 9.37 -15.54
N SER A 266 -15.07 10.06 -16.40
CA SER A 266 -16.52 9.86 -16.56
C SER A 266 -16.85 8.60 -17.36
N TYR A 267 -18.06 8.06 -17.18
CA TYR A 267 -18.51 6.83 -17.84
C TYR A 267 -18.72 7.03 -19.35
N VAL A 268 -18.36 6.01 -20.13
CA VAL A 268 -18.47 6.02 -21.61
C VAL A 268 -19.39 4.89 -22.10
N GLY A 269 -19.43 3.76 -21.40
CA GLY A 269 -20.26 2.61 -21.78
C GLY A 269 -19.81 1.31 -21.11
N SER A 270 -20.67 0.29 -21.15
CA SER A 270 -20.41 -1.05 -20.61
C SER A 270 -20.71 -2.14 -21.64
N LYS A 271 -20.06 -3.30 -21.47
CA LYS A 271 -20.22 -4.49 -22.31
C LYS A 271 -20.07 -5.76 -21.47
N LEU A 272 -20.72 -6.84 -21.92
CA LEU A 272 -20.37 -8.18 -21.49
C LEU A 272 -18.93 -8.49 -21.93
N LEU A 273 -18.03 -8.74 -20.98
CA LEU A 273 -16.68 -9.23 -21.28
C LEU A 273 -16.75 -10.68 -21.73
N THR A 274 -17.36 -11.55 -20.92
CA THR A 274 -17.44 -12.99 -21.18
C THR A 274 -18.44 -13.68 -20.26
N LYS A 275 -18.85 -14.90 -20.63
CA LYS A 275 -19.53 -15.86 -19.76
C LYS A 275 -18.51 -16.95 -19.42
N LEU A 276 -18.15 -17.09 -18.15
CA LEU A 276 -17.13 -18.08 -17.74
C LEU A 276 -17.51 -19.51 -18.12
N SER A 277 -18.80 -19.84 -18.04
CA SER A 277 -19.36 -21.13 -18.49
C SER A 277 -19.22 -21.39 -20.00
N SER A 278 -19.09 -20.33 -20.80
CA SER A 278 -18.84 -20.41 -22.25
C SER A 278 -17.35 -20.55 -22.59
N LEU A 279 -16.45 -20.10 -21.71
CA LEU A 279 -15.00 -20.29 -21.85
C LEU A 279 -14.59 -21.71 -21.47
N SER A 280 -15.19 -22.26 -20.41
CA SER A 280 -15.01 -23.66 -20.03
C SER A 280 -16.28 -24.22 -19.39
N PRO A 281 -16.84 -25.32 -19.93
CA PRO A 281 -17.98 -26.01 -19.32
C PRO A 281 -17.70 -26.55 -17.90
N SER A 282 -16.43 -26.68 -17.50
CA SER A 282 -16.05 -27.11 -16.15
C SER A 282 -16.27 -26.02 -15.10
N ILE A 283 -16.34 -24.75 -15.50
CA ILE A 283 -16.58 -23.62 -14.59
C ILE A 283 -18.07 -23.58 -14.31
N ASN A 284 -18.45 -24.28 -13.24
CA ASN A 284 -19.81 -24.30 -12.74
C ASN A 284 -19.93 -23.33 -11.56
N VAL A 285 -20.72 -22.28 -11.76
CA VAL A 285 -21.03 -21.28 -10.72
C VAL A 285 -22.31 -21.61 -9.95
N GLY A 286 -22.85 -22.83 -10.09
CA GLY A 286 -24.23 -23.16 -9.69
C GLY A 286 -24.52 -24.64 -9.39
N ASN A 287 -23.59 -25.41 -8.83
CA ASN A 287 -23.90 -26.75 -8.27
C ASN A 287 -23.21 -26.96 -6.92
N GLN A 288 -23.84 -26.48 -5.86
CA GLN A 288 -23.87 -27.18 -4.58
C GLN A 288 -25.29 -27.75 -4.49
N SER A 289 -25.47 -28.98 -4.00
CA SER A 289 -26.80 -29.58 -3.86
C SER A 289 -27.68 -28.61 -3.05
N PRO A 290 -28.71 -27.97 -3.66
CA PRO A 290 -29.52 -26.99 -2.95
C PRO A 290 -30.31 -27.69 -1.85
N VAL A 291 -30.35 -27.14 -0.64
CA VAL A 291 -31.25 -27.65 0.41
C VAL A 291 -32.56 -26.84 0.34
N GLY A 292 -33.28 -26.99 -0.78
CA GLY A 292 -34.60 -26.37 -0.97
C GLY A 292 -34.55 -24.95 -1.56
N SER A 293 -35.72 -24.44 -1.94
CA SER A 293 -35.86 -23.26 -2.81
C SER A 293 -36.05 -21.94 -2.03
N ASN A 294 -35.03 -21.08 -2.09
CA ASN A 294 -35.03 -19.60 -2.23
C ASN A 294 -34.02 -18.89 -1.29
N ASP A 295 -33.39 -17.83 -1.82
CA ASP A 295 -32.27 -17.00 -1.35
C ASP A 295 -30.87 -17.64 -1.21
N ASN A 296 -30.02 -17.39 -2.23
CA ASN A 296 -28.79 -18.13 -2.47
C ASN A 296 -27.51 -17.28 -2.63
N VAL A 297 -27.49 -16.04 -2.11
CA VAL A 297 -26.27 -15.22 -2.14
C VAL A 297 -25.16 -15.91 -1.34
N GLY A 298 -23.91 -15.86 -1.79
CA GLY A 298 -22.82 -16.59 -1.13
C GLY A 298 -22.88 -18.12 -1.23
N GLU A 299 -23.77 -18.67 -2.08
CA GLU A 299 -23.90 -20.13 -2.35
C GLU A 299 -23.64 -20.47 -3.82
N TYR A 300 -23.99 -19.56 -4.73
CA TYR A 300 -23.83 -19.68 -6.18
C TYR A 300 -23.32 -18.35 -6.75
N GLY A 301 -23.08 -18.32 -8.06
CA GLY A 301 -22.59 -17.16 -8.79
C GLY A 301 -21.16 -16.80 -8.42
N LEU A 302 -20.88 -15.51 -8.57
CA LEU A 302 -19.54 -14.94 -8.49
C LEU A 302 -19.47 -13.91 -7.35
N GLY A 303 -18.33 -13.88 -6.66
CA GLY A 303 -18.03 -12.94 -5.58
C GLY A 303 -17.01 -11.90 -6.01
N GLY A 304 -16.13 -11.53 -5.09
CA GLY A 304 -15.03 -10.56 -5.27
C GLY A 304 -14.24 -10.76 -6.56
N VAL A 305 -13.79 -9.65 -7.11
CA VAL A 305 -13.05 -9.54 -8.38
C VAL A 305 -11.89 -8.60 -8.14
N ASP A 306 -10.72 -8.95 -8.64
CA ASP A 306 -9.62 -8.00 -8.70
C ASP A 306 -8.59 -8.41 -9.77
N LEU A 307 -7.66 -7.50 -10.11
CA LEU A 307 -6.65 -7.67 -11.14
C LEU A 307 -5.23 -7.62 -10.59
N THR A 308 -4.32 -8.28 -11.28
CA THR A 308 -2.89 -8.02 -11.08
C THR A 308 -2.53 -6.59 -11.46
N ASP A 309 -1.55 -6.00 -10.78
CA ASP A 309 -1.07 -4.62 -10.99
C ASP A 309 -0.66 -4.33 -12.45
N ASP A 310 -0.25 -5.37 -13.19
CA ASP A 310 0.07 -5.31 -14.62
C ASP A 310 -1.15 -5.26 -15.55
N GLY A 311 -2.34 -5.40 -14.97
CA GLY A 311 -3.63 -5.41 -15.62
C GLY A 311 -3.86 -6.59 -16.57
N LYS A 312 -3.05 -7.66 -16.46
CA LYS A 312 -3.11 -8.81 -17.38
C LYS A 312 -3.97 -9.95 -16.86
N THR A 313 -4.09 -10.14 -15.56
CA THR A 313 -4.83 -11.25 -14.97
C THR A 313 -5.98 -10.74 -14.11
N LEU A 314 -7.18 -11.24 -14.37
CA LEU A 314 -8.37 -11.02 -13.54
C LEU A 314 -8.62 -12.27 -12.69
N TYR A 315 -8.83 -12.07 -11.39
CA TYR A 315 -9.26 -13.11 -10.47
C TYR A 315 -10.70 -12.87 -10.05
N VAL A 316 -11.48 -13.95 -9.92
CA VAL A 316 -12.90 -13.89 -9.53
C VAL A 316 -13.21 -15.04 -8.57
N VAL A 317 -13.90 -14.76 -7.48
CA VAL A 317 -14.38 -15.82 -6.58
C VAL A 317 -15.53 -16.58 -7.25
N ASN A 318 -15.40 -17.90 -7.39
CA ASN A 318 -16.52 -18.79 -7.72
C ASN A 318 -17.18 -19.28 -6.43
N MET A 319 -18.23 -18.59 -5.98
CA MET A 319 -18.95 -18.93 -4.75
C MET A 319 -19.68 -20.28 -4.86
N GLY A 320 -19.99 -20.72 -6.08
CA GLY A 320 -20.63 -22.00 -6.35
C GLY A 320 -19.79 -23.23 -5.98
N ASN A 321 -18.46 -23.13 -5.97
CA ASN A 321 -17.59 -24.26 -5.64
C ASN A 321 -16.43 -23.91 -4.69
N GLY A 322 -16.32 -22.66 -4.25
CA GLY A 322 -15.30 -22.19 -3.32
C GLY A 322 -13.90 -22.08 -3.93
N LYS A 323 -13.80 -21.99 -5.27
CA LYS A 323 -12.54 -21.80 -5.99
C LYS A 323 -12.37 -20.36 -6.47
N ILE A 324 -11.18 -20.04 -6.97
CA ILE A 324 -10.89 -18.77 -7.63
C ILE A 324 -10.74 -19.01 -9.13
N VAL A 325 -11.48 -18.29 -9.97
CA VAL A 325 -11.30 -18.28 -11.42
C VAL A 325 -10.20 -17.29 -11.76
N LYS A 326 -9.24 -17.72 -12.60
CA LYS A 326 -8.16 -16.89 -13.16
C LYS A 326 -8.38 -16.73 -14.65
N LEU A 327 -8.46 -15.49 -15.13
CA LEU A 327 -8.72 -15.12 -16.52
C LEU A 327 -7.60 -14.22 -17.05
N ASP A 328 -7.07 -14.54 -18.23
CA ASP A 328 -6.16 -13.64 -18.95
C ASP A 328 -6.96 -12.55 -19.68
N VAL A 329 -6.73 -11.31 -19.29
CA VAL A 329 -7.36 -10.10 -19.86
C VAL A 329 -6.33 -9.16 -20.48
N SER A 330 -5.08 -9.61 -20.67
CA SER A 330 -3.98 -8.79 -21.18
C SER A 330 -4.28 -8.13 -22.53
N GLY A 331 -4.92 -8.86 -23.44
CA GLY A 331 -5.31 -8.38 -24.78
C GLY A 331 -6.67 -7.68 -24.86
N VAL A 332 -7.39 -7.55 -23.75
CA VAL A 332 -8.72 -6.92 -23.74
C VAL A 332 -8.57 -5.42 -23.94
N THR A 333 -9.30 -4.85 -24.90
CA THR A 333 -9.53 -3.41 -25.02
C THR A 333 -11.01 -3.16 -25.24
N PHE A 334 -11.58 -2.09 -24.70
CA PHE A 334 -13.03 -1.87 -24.73
C PHE A 334 -13.63 -1.91 -26.16
N GLY A 335 -12.91 -1.35 -27.14
CA GLY A 335 -13.33 -1.34 -28.55
C GLY A 335 -13.33 -2.72 -29.22
N SER A 336 -12.48 -3.66 -28.77
CA SER A 336 -12.32 -4.98 -29.40
C SER A 336 -13.25 -6.07 -28.85
N ILE A 337 -14.01 -5.78 -27.80
CA ILE A 337 -14.94 -6.74 -27.17
C ILE A 337 -16.06 -7.09 -28.16
N PRO A 338 -16.23 -8.38 -28.54
CA PRO A 338 -17.27 -8.81 -29.45
C PRO A 338 -18.69 -8.60 -28.90
N GLY A 339 -19.67 -8.46 -29.79
CA GLY A 339 -21.08 -8.55 -29.42
C GLY A 339 -21.39 -9.94 -28.86
N GLY A 340 -21.73 -10.02 -27.56
CA GLY A 340 -21.90 -11.29 -26.83
C GLY A 340 -20.67 -11.73 -26.01
N GLY A 341 -19.62 -10.91 -25.94
CA GLY A 341 -18.41 -11.18 -25.16
C GLY A 341 -17.45 -12.19 -25.81
N TYR A 342 -16.27 -12.34 -25.22
CA TYR A 342 -15.29 -13.33 -25.65
C TYR A 342 -15.71 -14.75 -25.27
N THR A 343 -15.40 -15.70 -26.14
CA THR A 343 -15.60 -17.14 -25.93
C THR A 343 -14.28 -17.92 -25.93
N ASN A 344 -13.15 -17.21 -26.00
CA ASN A 344 -11.82 -17.78 -26.22
C ASN A 344 -10.73 -17.16 -25.33
N LEU A 345 -11.09 -16.45 -24.26
CA LEU A 345 -10.11 -16.02 -23.26
C LEU A 345 -9.54 -17.22 -22.52
N THR A 346 -8.24 -17.19 -22.23
CA THR A 346 -7.58 -18.22 -21.43
C THR A 346 -8.11 -18.17 -20.00
N VAL A 347 -8.67 -19.28 -19.52
CA VAL A 347 -9.28 -19.38 -18.19
C VAL A 347 -8.83 -20.65 -17.45
N SER A 348 -8.71 -20.57 -16.13
CA SER A 348 -8.45 -21.70 -15.24
C SER A 348 -9.10 -21.50 -13.87
N GLU A 349 -9.24 -22.56 -13.06
CA GLU A 349 -9.66 -22.46 -11.66
C GLU A 349 -8.51 -22.84 -10.72
N ILE A 350 -8.31 -22.05 -9.67
CA ILE A 350 -7.37 -22.27 -8.57
C ILE A 350 -8.16 -22.86 -7.40
N THR A 351 -7.69 -24.00 -6.90
CA THR A 351 -8.27 -24.64 -5.72
C THR A 351 -7.55 -24.14 -4.47
N ILE A 352 -8.33 -23.66 -3.50
CA ILE A 352 -7.79 -23.29 -2.18
C ILE A 352 -7.40 -24.58 -1.44
N PRO A 353 -6.17 -24.69 -0.90
CA PRO A 353 -5.74 -25.88 -0.18
C PRO A 353 -6.67 -26.26 0.98
N THR A 354 -7.01 -27.53 1.08
CA THR A 354 -8.02 -28.01 2.03
C THR A 354 -7.57 -27.86 3.48
N ASP A 355 -6.28 -27.97 3.76
CA ASP A 355 -5.68 -27.84 5.09
C ASP A 355 -5.88 -26.44 5.70
N ILE A 356 -5.84 -25.38 4.88
CA ILE A 356 -6.09 -24.00 5.35
C ILE A 356 -7.56 -23.59 5.28
N ALA A 357 -8.31 -24.15 4.31
CA ALA A 357 -9.75 -23.91 4.14
C ALA A 357 -10.64 -24.83 5.01
N THR A 358 -10.07 -25.65 5.87
CA THR A 358 -10.83 -26.58 6.72
C THR A 358 -11.77 -25.82 7.66
N CYS A 359 -13.01 -26.31 7.76
CA CYS A 359 -14.03 -25.81 8.67
C CYS A 359 -14.64 -26.95 9.49
N THR A 360 -14.84 -26.71 10.78
CA THR A 360 -15.49 -27.68 11.67
C THR A 360 -17.00 -27.69 11.43
N ASN A 361 -17.57 -28.86 11.07
CA ASN A 361 -19.00 -29.04 10.80
C ASN A 361 -19.61 -27.96 9.89
N GLY A 362 -18.91 -27.65 8.80
CA GLY A 362 -19.33 -26.66 7.82
C GLY A 362 -18.34 -26.62 6.66
N ARG A 363 -18.45 -25.61 5.82
CA ARG A 363 -17.53 -25.36 4.70
C ARG A 363 -17.05 -23.92 4.69
N PHE A 364 -15.89 -23.70 4.07
CA PHE A 364 -15.39 -22.36 3.82
C PHE A 364 -16.12 -21.76 2.63
N ARG A 365 -16.65 -20.55 2.80
CA ARG A 365 -17.34 -19.76 1.79
C ARG A 365 -16.52 -18.51 1.48
N PRO A 366 -15.60 -18.59 0.50
CA PRO A 366 -14.93 -17.38 0.00
C PRO A 366 -15.95 -16.52 -0.72
N SER A 367 -15.86 -15.20 -0.53
CA SER A 367 -16.78 -14.24 -1.14
C SER A 367 -16.12 -12.91 -1.51
N ALA A 368 -15.06 -12.51 -0.81
CA ALA A 368 -14.29 -11.29 -1.08
C ALA A 368 -12.88 -11.62 -1.56
N LEU A 369 -12.29 -10.70 -2.32
CA LEU A 369 -11.00 -10.89 -2.97
C LEU A 369 -10.33 -9.53 -3.19
N GLU A 370 -9.03 -9.46 -2.94
CA GLU A 370 -8.19 -8.28 -3.17
C GLU A 370 -6.82 -8.77 -3.67
N VAL A 371 -6.25 -8.10 -4.66
CA VAL A 371 -4.86 -8.25 -5.10
C VAL A 371 -4.08 -7.05 -4.59
N TYR A 372 -3.08 -7.32 -3.76
CA TYR A 372 -2.29 -6.26 -3.15
C TYR A 372 -0.86 -6.75 -2.91
N ALA A 373 0.13 -5.94 -3.28
CA ALA A 373 1.55 -6.24 -3.10
C ALA A 373 1.92 -7.65 -3.59
N GLY A 374 1.64 -7.94 -4.87
CA GLY A 374 1.99 -9.22 -5.51
C GLY A 374 1.29 -10.45 -4.92
N SER A 375 0.20 -10.28 -4.17
CA SER A 375 -0.49 -11.34 -3.47
C SER A 375 -2.00 -11.27 -3.68
N LEU A 376 -2.64 -12.43 -3.74
CA LEU A 376 -4.10 -12.57 -3.74
C LEU A 376 -4.59 -12.84 -2.32
N TYR A 377 -5.43 -11.95 -1.78
CA TYR A 377 -6.13 -12.11 -0.52
C TYR A 377 -7.55 -12.63 -0.79
N VAL A 378 -8.01 -13.59 0.01
CA VAL A 378 -9.35 -14.17 -0.08
C VAL A 378 -10.01 -14.11 1.28
N GLY A 379 -11.14 -13.42 1.34
CA GLY A 379 -11.98 -13.29 2.54
C GLY A 379 -13.22 -14.17 2.47
N GLY A 380 -13.58 -14.78 3.60
CA GLY A 380 -14.78 -15.61 3.68
C GLY A 380 -15.07 -16.12 5.08
N VAL A 381 -16.11 -16.94 5.21
CA VAL A 381 -16.50 -17.54 6.48
C VAL A 381 -16.56 -19.07 6.43
N CYS A 382 -16.21 -19.73 7.54
CA CYS A 382 -16.70 -21.06 7.82
C CYS A 382 -18.15 -20.98 8.25
N ASP A 383 -19.04 -21.65 7.53
CA ASP A 383 -20.48 -21.44 7.62
C ASP A 383 -21.19 -22.24 8.72
N ALA A 384 -20.49 -23.14 9.40
CA ALA A 384 -21.06 -24.04 10.40
C ALA A 384 -22.31 -24.84 9.94
N SER A 385 -22.56 -24.99 8.64
CA SER A 385 -23.81 -25.55 8.07
C SER A 385 -24.12 -26.99 8.49
N GLY A 386 -23.09 -27.77 8.82
CA GLY A 386 -23.21 -29.13 9.38
C GLY A 386 -23.54 -29.14 10.87
N SER A 387 -23.65 -27.99 11.53
CA SER A 387 -24.02 -27.83 12.93
C SER A 387 -24.90 -26.60 13.15
N SER A 388 -25.20 -26.27 14.40
CA SER A 388 -25.77 -24.97 14.78
C SER A 388 -25.00 -24.37 15.95
N THR A 389 -23.71 -24.69 16.00
CA THR A 389 -22.80 -24.31 17.07
C THR A 389 -22.11 -23.02 16.67
N ALA A 390 -22.34 -21.94 17.41
CA ALA A 390 -21.83 -20.62 17.07
C ALA A 390 -20.31 -20.56 16.91
N SER A 391 -19.54 -21.30 17.73
CA SER A 391 -18.07 -21.32 17.64
C SER A 391 -17.51 -22.02 16.39
N ASN A 392 -18.34 -22.73 15.62
CA ASN A 392 -17.95 -23.24 14.31
C ASN A 392 -18.05 -22.16 13.21
N LEU A 393 -18.66 -21.02 13.51
CA LEU A 393 -18.68 -19.85 12.63
C LEU A 393 -17.35 -19.11 12.77
N ARG A 394 -16.58 -19.08 11.69
CA ARG A 394 -15.21 -18.53 11.70
C ARG A 394 -15.02 -17.56 10.56
N LEU A 395 -14.35 -16.45 10.81
CA LEU A 395 -13.86 -15.56 9.76
C LEU A 395 -12.46 -16.02 9.35
N LYS A 396 -12.23 -16.16 8.05
CA LYS A 396 -10.91 -16.53 7.51
C LYS A 396 -10.44 -15.53 6.47
N ILE A 397 -9.18 -15.13 6.59
CA ILE A 397 -8.44 -14.42 5.55
C ILE A 397 -7.28 -15.31 5.12
N LEU A 398 -7.26 -15.65 3.84
CA LEU A 398 -6.23 -16.45 3.20
C LEU A 398 -5.43 -15.57 2.24
N LYS A 399 -4.15 -15.89 2.06
CA LYS A 399 -3.24 -15.18 1.14
C LYS A 399 -2.55 -16.18 0.23
N MET A 400 -2.47 -15.90 -1.05
CA MET A 400 -1.65 -16.62 -2.02
C MET A 400 -0.62 -15.67 -2.63
N ASP A 401 0.66 -16.03 -2.53
CA ASP A 401 1.73 -15.31 -3.24
C ASP A 401 1.62 -15.60 -4.74
N LEU A 402 1.51 -14.56 -5.58
CA LEU A 402 1.20 -14.73 -7.01
C LEU A 402 2.39 -15.25 -7.82
N THR A 403 3.62 -15.12 -7.31
CA THR A 403 4.83 -15.59 -7.97
C THR A 403 5.07 -17.07 -7.71
N THR A 404 4.93 -17.50 -6.45
CA THR A 404 5.23 -18.85 -5.98
C THR A 404 4.00 -19.75 -5.90
N SER A 405 2.79 -19.18 -5.97
CA SER A 405 1.50 -19.87 -5.71
C SER A 405 1.39 -20.47 -4.30
N THR A 406 2.20 -19.99 -3.35
CA THR A 406 2.20 -20.47 -1.96
C THR A 406 1.03 -19.85 -1.20
N TRP A 407 0.25 -20.68 -0.51
CA TRP A 407 -0.86 -20.23 0.32
C TRP A 407 -0.50 -20.13 1.81
N THR A 408 -1.06 -19.13 2.48
CA THR A 408 -0.93 -18.89 3.92
C THR A 408 -2.28 -18.52 4.52
N SER A 409 -2.60 -19.04 5.72
CA SER A 409 -3.73 -18.54 6.51
C SER A 409 -3.28 -17.36 7.36
N LEU A 410 -3.80 -16.16 7.08
CA LEU A 410 -3.44 -14.94 7.82
C LEU A 410 -4.27 -14.74 9.06
N LEU A 411 -5.55 -15.11 8.98
CA LEU A 411 -6.52 -14.99 10.05
C LEU A 411 -7.45 -16.20 10.04
N ASP A 412 -7.70 -16.73 11.23
CA ASP A 412 -8.80 -17.62 11.53
C ASP A 412 -9.37 -17.13 12.87
N TYR A 413 -10.56 -16.51 12.86
CA TYR A 413 -11.12 -15.80 14.01
C TYR A 413 -12.50 -16.33 14.41
N ASP A 414 -12.74 -16.39 15.73
CA ASP A 414 -13.98 -16.90 16.30
C ASP A 414 -15.06 -15.83 16.22
N LEU A 415 -15.96 -15.97 15.24
CA LEU A 415 -17.08 -15.05 15.15
C LEU A 415 -18.09 -15.26 16.27
N SER A 416 -17.93 -16.27 17.15
CA SER A 416 -18.68 -16.42 18.40
C SER A 416 -18.20 -15.55 19.57
N GLN A 417 -17.21 -14.67 19.33
CA GLN A 417 -16.70 -13.71 20.32
C GLN A 417 -17.18 -12.25 20.17
N ILE A 418 -17.85 -11.89 19.06
CA ILE A 418 -18.45 -10.56 18.79
C ILE A 418 -20.00 -10.50 18.79
N GLU A 419 -20.57 -9.57 19.53
CA GLU A 419 -22.02 -9.33 19.53
C GLU A 419 -22.43 -8.54 18.28
N GLY A 420 -22.93 -9.25 17.26
CA GLY A 420 -23.63 -8.66 16.12
C GLY A 420 -25.12 -8.38 16.40
N GLY A 421 -25.77 -7.65 15.50
CA GLY A 421 -27.19 -7.30 15.67
C GLY A 421 -27.82 -6.68 14.43
N THR A 422 -29.08 -6.27 14.56
CA THR A 422 -29.85 -5.46 13.62
C THR A 422 -29.81 -3.99 14.02
N LEU A 423 -30.32 -3.12 13.12
CA LEU A 423 -30.71 -1.73 13.39
C LEU A 423 -31.39 -1.47 14.74
N PHE A 424 -32.03 -2.45 15.39
CA PHE A 424 -32.81 -2.22 16.62
C PHE A 424 -32.43 -3.14 17.78
N TYR A 425 -31.63 -4.19 17.56
CA TYR A 425 -31.36 -5.20 18.57
C TYR A 425 -29.94 -5.77 18.46
N ASN A 426 -29.24 -5.82 19.59
CA ASN A 426 -27.97 -6.54 19.75
C ASN A 426 -28.23 -7.96 20.27
N LYS A 427 -28.24 -8.97 19.38
CA LYS A 427 -28.32 -10.37 19.81
C LYS A 427 -27.50 -11.27 18.90
N TRP A 428 -26.59 -11.98 19.54
CA TRP A 428 -25.85 -13.12 19.01
C TRP A 428 -26.70 -14.04 18.13
N PRO A 429 -26.22 -14.43 16.93
CA PRO A 429 -26.99 -15.29 16.06
C PRO A 429 -27.25 -16.68 16.63
N ASN A 430 -28.48 -17.12 16.41
CA ASN A 430 -28.78 -18.53 16.26
C ASN A 430 -28.26 -18.94 14.87
N VAL A 431 -27.02 -19.45 14.82
CA VAL A 431 -26.28 -19.64 13.57
C VAL A 431 -26.65 -20.99 12.96
N LYS A 432 -27.51 -20.97 11.95
CA LYS A 432 -27.55 -22.05 10.98
C LYS A 432 -27.62 -21.39 9.61
N TRP A 433 -26.56 -21.57 8.81
CA TRP A 433 -26.66 -21.30 7.38
C TRP A 433 -27.76 -22.17 6.82
N LYS A 434 -28.85 -21.52 6.44
CA LYS A 434 -30.06 -22.10 5.86
C LYS A 434 -30.44 -21.27 4.66
N ASP A 435 -31.00 -21.94 3.67
CA ASP A 435 -31.52 -21.34 2.45
C ASP A 435 -32.74 -20.44 2.81
N ASN A 436 -33.61 -20.90 3.71
CA ASN A 436 -34.69 -20.05 4.23
C ASN A 436 -34.27 -19.22 5.45
N PHE A 437 -34.38 -17.89 5.35
CA PHE A 437 -34.25 -17.01 6.51
C PHE A 437 -35.44 -17.23 7.46
N VAL A 438 -35.28 -18.04 8.52
CA VAL A 438 -36.35 -18.34 9.49
C VAL A 438 -36.19 -17.44 10.72
N GLY A 439 -37.16 -16.55 10.98
CA GLY A 439 -37.18 -15.72 12.19
C GLY A 439 -38.14 -14.52 12.10
N ASP A 440 -38.61 -14.03 13.25
CA ASP A 440 -39.39 -12.78 13.36
C ASP A 440 -38.47 -11.58 13.09
N ARG A 441 -38.95 -10.62 12.27
CA ARG A 441 -38.34 -9.31 11.98
C ARG A 441 -37.86 -8.55 13.22
N ARG A 442 -38.44 -8.82 14.40
CA ARG A 442 -38.14 -8.14 15.67
C ARG A 442 -37.69 -9.06 16.81
N GLY A 443 -37.46 -10.35 16.52
CA GLY A 443 -36.90 -11.32 17.48
C GLY A 443 -35.39 -11.50 17.30
N PRO A 444 -34.68 -12.22 18.21
CA PRO A 444 -33.31 -12.67 17.94
C PRO A 444 -33.29 -13.47 16.63
N GLY A 445 -32.74 -12.86 15.57
CA GLY A 445 -32.71 -13.42 14.22
C GLY A 445 -31.44 -14.24 13.94
N GLU A 446 -31.52 -15.12 12.93
CA GLU A 446 -30.39 -15.92 12.43
C GLU A 446 -29.45 -15.00 11.60
N ILE A 447 -28.41 -14.40 12.22
CA ILE A 447 -27.35 -13.67 11.48
C ILE A 447 -26.46 -14.68 10.75
N GLN A 448 -26.36 -14.55 9.43
CA GLN A 448 -25.47 -15.33 8.59
C GLN A 448 -24.41 -14.37 8.01
N PRO A 449 -23.21 -14.28 8.63
CA PRO A 449 -22.21 -13.30 8.23
C PRO A 449 -21.68 -13.61 6.84
N PHE A 450 -21.58 -12.59 6.01
CA PHE A 450 -21.07 -12.64 4.66
C PHE A 450 -19.96 -11.60 4.56
N VAL A 451 -18.76 -12.03 4.15
CA VAL A 451 -17.67 -11.09 3.89
C VAL A 451 -17.97 -10.45 2.53
N ASN A 452 -18.49 -9.24 2.56
CA ASN A 452 -18.87 -8.51 1.36
C ASN A 452 -17.62 -8.09 0.59
N ASP A 453 -16.66 -7.51 1.32
CA ASP A 453 -15.44 -6.96 0.74
C ASP A 453 -14.28 -6.97 1.74
N ILE A 454 -13.05 -6.90 1.23
CA ILE A 454 -11.83 -6.72 2.02
C ILE A 454 -10.93 -5.67 1.37
N ALA A 455 -10.19 -4.91 2.17
CA ALA A 455 -9.19 -3.99 1.65
C ALA A 455 -7.93 -4.02 2.53
N ILE A 456 -6.78 -3.69 1.93
CA ILE A 456 -5.50 -3.59 2.65
C ILE A 456 -5.13 -2.11 2.85
N ASP A 457 -4.91 -1.71 4.10
CA ASP A 457 -4.53 -0.34 4.41
C ASP A 457 -3.01 -0.10 4.35
N ASP A 458 -2.59 1.14 4.56
CA ASP A 458 -1.18 1.55 4.52
C ASP A 458 -0.30 0.86 5.60
N TYR A 459 -0.93 0.30 6.64
CA TYR A 459 -0.26 -0.49 7.66
C TYR A 459 -0.07 -1.95 7.23
N GLY A 460 -0.56 -2.35 6.06
CA GLY A 460 -0.66 -3.75 5.64
C GLY A 460 -1.68 -4.54 6.46
N SER A 461 -2.64 -3.86 7.07
CA SER A 461 -3.74 -4.47 7.82
C SER A 461 -4.88 -4.78 6.87
N VAL A 462 -5.58 -5.89 7.13
CA VAL A 462 -6.83 -6.23 6.42
C VAL A 462 -8.00 -5.56 7.14
N ILE A 463 -8.76 -4.75 6.42
CA ILE A 463 -10.10 -4.30 6.80
C ILE A 463 -11.11 -5.24 6.17
N ILE A 464 -12.12 -5.66 6.94
CA ILE A 464 -13.05 -6.73 6.57
C ILE A 464 -14.48 -6.22 6.73
N GLY A 465 -15.21 -6.13 5.62
CA GLY A 465 -16.60 -5.73 5.59
C GLY A 465 -17.50 -6.95 5.76
N VAL A 466 -18.20 -7.03 6.88
CA VAL A 466 -19.11 -8.14 7.16
C VAL A 466 -20.53 -7.62 7.16
N SER A 467 -21.34 -8.08 6.23
CA SER A 467 -22.78 -7.86 6.24
C SER A 467 -23.51 -9.13 6.70
N ASN A 468 -24.75 -9.00 7.14
CA ASN A 468 -25.64 -10.16 7.14
C ASN A 468 -26.04 -10.44 5.69
N ARG A 469 -25.92 -11.69 5.23
CA ARG A 469 -26.39 -12.11 3.91
C ARG A 469 -27.83 -11.67 3.60
N LYS A 470 -28.69 -11.55 4.62
CA LYS A 470 -30.07 -11.08 4.48
C LYS A 470 -30.20 -9.65 3.93
N VAL A 471 -29.13 -8.84 3.92
CA VAL A 471 -29.12 -7.52 3.26
C VAL A 471 -29.48 -7.60 1.77
N PHE A 472 -29.26 -8.76 1.15
CA PHE A 472 -29.63 -9.04 -0.25
C PHE A 472 -31.02 -9.70 -0.40
N SER A 473 -31.93 -9.51 0.57
CA SER A 473 -33.28 -10.06 0.56
C SER A 473 -34.36 -8.97 0.58
N THR A 474 -35.64 -9.37 0.48
CA THR A 474 -36.81 -8.47 0.45
C THR A 474 -37.16 -7.81 1.80
N ASP A 475 -36.41 -8.08 2.87
CA ASP A 475 -36.76 -7.62 4.21
C ASP A 475 -36.16 -6.24 4.49
N SER A 476 -36.98 -5.19 4.36
CA SER A 476 -36.60 -3.77 4.41
C SER A 476 -36.21 -3.23 5.80
N ASP A 477 -36.35 -4.02 6.87
CA ASP A 477 -36.26 -3.54 8.25
C ASP A 477 -34.96 -3.95 8.97
N VAL A 478 -33.95 -4.46 8.24
CA VAL A 478 -32.83 -5.22 8.84
C VAL A 478 -31.44 -4.95 8.22
N GLU A 479 -31.10 -3.68 7.93
CA GLU A 479 -29.71 -3.31 7.65
C GLU A 479 -28.78 -3.81 8.77
N MET A 480 -27.73 -4.53 8.37
CA MET A 480 -26.87 -5.27 9.28
C MET A 480 -25.50 -5.46 8.69
N GLY A 481 -24.53 -4.86 9.36
CA GLY A 481 -23.15 -5.18 9.15
C GLY A 481 -22.25 -4.44 10.11
N TYR A 482 -20.98 -4.79 10.05
CA TYR A 482 -19.92 -4.13 10.76
C TYR A 482 -18.63 -4.31 9.98
N MET A 483 -17.67 -3.46 10.27
CA MET A 483 -16.32 -3.64 9.76
C MET A 483 -15.43 -4.12 10.90
N LEU A 484 -14.46 -4.95 10.54
CA LEU A 484 -13.43 -5.42 11.44
C LEU A 484 -12.08 -5.00 10.89
N ARG A 485 -11.18 -4.58 11.76
CA ARG A 485 -9.79 -4.29 11.43
C ARG A 485 -8.87 -5.35 12.03
N THR A 486 -7.80 -5.64 11.32
CA THR A 486 -6.69 -6.44 11.83
C THR A 486 -5.44 -5.60 12.06
N PHE A 487 -4.37 -6.21 12.56
CA PHE A 487 -3.04 -5.64 12.54
C PHE A 487 -1.99 -6.73 12.34
N ARG A 488 -1.00 -6.48 11.49
CA ARG A 488 0.08 -7.44 11.20
C ARG A 488 0.95 -7.73 12.41
N LYS A 489 1.33 -8.99 12.58
CA LYS A 489 2.29 -9.46 13.60
C LYS A 489 3.66 -9.69 12.96
N ALA A 490 4.68 -9.78 13.82
CA ALA A 490 6.06 -10.05 13.41
C ALA A 490 6.24 -11.43 12.75
N ASP A 491 5.33 -12.38 12.99
CA ASP A 491 5.35 -13.71 12.37
C ASP A 491 4.65 -13.77 11.00
N GLY A 492 4.14 -12.63 10.50
CA GLY A 492 3.41 -12.54 9.24
C GLY A 492 1.91 -12.87 9.33
N THR A 493 1.40 -13.30 10.49
CA THR A 493 -0.05 -13.48 10.72
C THR A 493 -0.72 -12.17 11.11
N MET A 494 -2.05 -12.18 11.20
CA MET A 494 -2.85 -11.02 11.61
C MET A 494 -3.41 -11.19 13.03
N ALA A 495 -3.45 -10.10 13.79
CA ALA A 495 -4.23 -9.96 15.01
C ALA A 495 -5.57 -9.31 14.68
N MET A 496 -6.69 -9.82 15.22
CA MET A 496 -7.95 -9.06 15.20
C MET A 496 -7.83 -7.84 16.13
N GLU A 497 -8.53 -6.75 15.81
CA GLU A 497 -8.78 -5.68 16.78
C GLU A 497 -9.32 -6.26 18.10
N ASN A 498 -9.08 -5.58 19.21
CA ASN A 498 -9.54 -6.03 20.52
C ASN A 498 -9.72 -4.85 21.47
N ASN A 499 -10.94 -4.67 21.96
CA ASN A 499 -11.33 -3.60 22.87
C ASN A 499 -10.97 -2.21 22.31
N GLY A 500 -11.38 -1.94 21.06
CA GLY A 500 -11.13 -0.67 20.37
C GLY A 500 -9.66 -0.39 20.02
N VAL A 501 -8.78 -1.41 20.07
CA VAL A 501 -7.34 -1.28 19.78
C VAL A 501 -6.94 -2.22 18.64
N ALA A 502 -6.17 -1.70 17.69
CA ALA A 502 -5.59 -2.47 16.58
C ALA A 502 -4.10 -2.15 16.47
N GLY A 503 -3.25 -3.04 16.97
CA GLY A 503 -1.80 -2.81 17.04
C GLY A 503 -1.47 -1.59 17.91
N PRO A 504 -0.73 -0.58 17.41
CA PRO A 504 -0.44 0.66 18.13
C PRO A 504 -1.57 1.69 18.09
N LEU A 505 -2.65 1.42 17.35
CA LEU A 505 -3.74 2.35 17.14
C LEU A 505 -4.83 2.14 18.18
N THR A 506 -5.41 3.23 18.66
CA THR A 506 -6.56 3.22 19.59
C THR A 506 -7.68 4.02 18.95
N SER A 507 -8.87 3.43 18.91
CA SER A 507 -10.05 4.06 18.37
C SER A 507 -10.53 5.22 19.25
N ASN A 508 -10.95 6.30 18.61
CA ASN A 508 -11.70 7.39 19.22
C ASN A 508 -13.21 7.24 18.98
N ALA A 509 -13.65 6.27 18.18
CA ALA A 509 -15.05 6.11 17.78
C ALA A 509 -16.00 5.87 18.98
N LYS A 510 -15.51 5.31 20.08
CA LYS A 510 -16.32 5.09 21.30
C LYS A 510 -16.58 6.39 22.07
N ASP A 511 -15.51 7.13 22.38
CA ASP A 511 -15.56 8.31 23.25
C ASP A 511 -15.96 9.58 22.48
N SER A 512 -15.76 9.56 21.16
CA SER A 512 -16.07 10.66 20.25
C SER A 512 -16.48 10.09 18.90
N PRO A 513 -17.61 9.34 18.83
CA PRO A 513 -18.17 8.94 17.54
C PRO A 513 -18.44 10.20 16.72
N SER A 514 -18.42 10.06 15.39
CA SER A 514 -18.64 11.19 14.50
C SER A 514 -19.93 11.93 14.86
N LYS A 515 -19.80 13.13 15.47
CA LYS A 515 -20.96 13.95 15.81
C LYS A 515 -21.60 14.57 14.56
N MET A 516 -20.86 14.57 13.46
CA MET A 516 -21.27 14.92 12.11
C MET A 516 -20.49 14.03 11.13
N PRO A 517 -21.09 13.56 10.02
CA PRO A 517 -22.20 14.21 9.33
C PRO A 517 -23.57 13.65 9.67
N GLY A 518 -23.86 13.26 10.93
CA GLY A 518 -25.04 12.46 11.27
C GLY A 518 -25.94 12.87 12.45
N LEU A 519 -25.55 13.78 13.34
CA LEU A 519 -26.35 14.06 14.55
C LEU A 519 -27.01 15.44 14.55
N ASN A 520 -28.34 15.44 14.65
CA ASN A 520 -29.08 16.54 15.21
C ASN A 520 -28.49 16.89 16.60
N ALA A 521 -28.18 18.17 16.83
CA ALA A 521 -27.69 18.70 18.11
C ALA A 521 -28.70 18.62 19.28
N GLY A 522 -29.72 17.76 19.18
CA GLY A 522 -30.81 17.53 20.14
C GLY A 522 -30.64 16.25 20.97
N SER A 523 -31.72 15.47 21.12
CA SER A 523 -31.89 14.33 22.06
C SER A 523 -30.84 13.21 22.00
N ASP A 524 -29.99 13.20 20.98
CA ASP A 524 -29.00 12.15 20.72
C ASP A 524 -27.57 12.56 21.15
N ALA A 525 -27.40 13.72 21.79
CA ALA A 525 -26.09 14.30 22.13
C ALA A 525 -25.23 13.50 23.13
N ASN A 526 -25.75 12.43 23.73
CA ASN A 526 -25.12 11.64 24.81
C ASN A 526 -25.09 10.12 24.54
N MET A 527 -25.02 9.69 23.29
CA MET A 527 -25.10 8.25 22.96
C MET A 527 -23.73 7.69 22.57
N GLU A 528 -23.18 6.82 23.41
CA GLU A 528 -21.92 6.09 23.18
C GLU A 528 -22.11 4.93 22.18
N MET A 529 -21.05 4.50 21.52
CA MET A 529 -21.09 3.28 20.71
C MET A 529 -21.42 2.04 21.55
N ILE A 530 -22.10 1.05 20.96
CA ILE A 530 -22.34 -0.23 21.65
C ILE A 530 -21.03 -0.99 21.88
N SER A 531 -20.75 -1.37 23.12
CA SER A 531 -19.55 -2.12 23.52
C SER A 531 -19.70 -3.63 23.27
N SER A 532 -19.69 -4.01 21.99
CA SER A 532 -20.10 -5.35 21.55
C SER A 532 -19.14 -5.97 20.52
N GLY A 533 -18.07 -5.25 20.17
CA GLY A 533 -17.06 -5.68 19.20
C GLY A 533 -16.04 -6.67 19.77
N PRO A 534 -15.01 -7.03 18.99
CA PRO A 534 -13.90 -7.85 19.48
C PRO A 534 -13.33 -7.33 20.80
N GLY A 535 -13.22 -8.20 21.81
CA GLY A 535 -12.69 -7.79 23.12
C GLY A 535 -13.57 -6.84 23.93
N GLY A 536 -14.78 -6.52 23.46
CA GLY A 536 -15.75 -5.68 24.16
C GLY A 536 -15.94 -4.28 23.56
N ASP A 537 -15.16 -3.84 22.58
CA ASP A 537 -15.32 -2.53 21.92
C ASP A 537 -14.89 -2.60 20.45
N TRP A 538 -15.55 -1.81 19.60
CA TRP A 538 -15.26 -1.71 18.17
C TRP A 538 -14.11 -0.75 17.90
N PHE A 539 -13.24 -1.07 16.93
CA PHE A 539 -12.28 -0.08 16.46
C PHE A 539 -12.94 0.92 15.50
N LEU A 540 -13.65 0.42 14.48
CA LEU A 540 -14.30 1.24 13.46
C LEU A 540 -15.72 1.63 13.89
N GLU A 541 -16.15 2.83 13.52
CA GLU A 541 -17.52 3.28 13.75
C GLU A 541 -18.53 2.42 12.96
N ILE A 542 -19.50 1.85 13.66
CA ILE A 542 -20.54 0.96 13.10
C ILE A 542 -21.97 1.49 13.24
N ALA A 543 -22.16 2.68 13.83
CA ALA A 543 -23.47 3.18 14.20
C ALA A 543 -23.55 4.71 14.07
N ARG A 544 -24.77 5.23 13.95
CA ARG A 544 -25.08 6.67 14.06
C ARG A 544 -25.45 7.05 15.49
N THR A 545 -26.18 6.15 16.15
CA THR A 545 -26.77 6.29 17.48
C THR A 545 -26.81 4.90 18.14
N THR A 546 -26.92 4.80 19.47
CA THR A 546 -27.20 3.51 20.16
C THR A 546 -28.51 2.86 19.71
N SER A 547 -29.43 3.64 19.14
CA SER A 547 -30.73 3.19 18.63
C SER A 547 -30.72 2.68 17.19
N HIS A 548 -29.65 2.95 16.43
CA HIS A 548 -29.39 2.43 15.09
C HIS A 548 -27.97 1.83 15.00
N PRO A 549 -27.69 0.73 15.74
CA PRO A 549 -26.43 0.01 15.60
C PRO A 549 -26.37 -0.79 14.29
N PHE A 550 -25.16 -1.04 13.78
CA PHE A 550 -24.87 -1.91 12.62
C PHE A 550 -25.31 -1.37 11.25
N LEU A 551 -24.91 -0.13 10.95
CA LEU A 551 -25.30 0.58 9.72
C LEU A 551 -24.49 0.23 8.48
N HIS A 552 -23.41 -0.54 8.61
CA HIS A 552 -22.60 -0.95 7.46
C HIS A 552 -23.40 -1.86 6.53
N THR A 553 -23.40 -1.55 5.24
CA THR A 553 -24.19 -2.27 4.22
C THR A 553 -23.35 -3.13 3.28
N GLY A 554 -22.03 -2.95 3.28
CA GLY A 554 -21.07 -3.67 2.44
C GLY A 554 -20.06 -2.72 1.78
N GLY A 555 -19.20 -3.27 0.90
CA GLY A 555 -18.21 -2.53 0.14
C GLY A 555 -17.11 -1.87 0.97
N ILE A 556 -15.85 -2.06 0.59
CA ILE A 556 -14.73 -1.38 1.23
C ILE A 556 -13.72 -1.00 0.16
N PHE A 557 -13.33 0.26 0.15
CA PHE A 557 -12.24 0.76 -0.67
C PHE A 557 -11.30 1.62 0.16
N ILE A 558 -10.00 1.54 -0.10
CA ILE A 558 -9.00 2.42 0.51
C ILE A 558 -8.25 3.09 -0.62
N LEU A 559 -8.20 4.43 -0.60
CA LEU A 559 -7.25 5.19 -1.41
C LEU A 559 -5.97 5.34 -0.59
N PRO A 560 -4.86 4.66 -0.94
CA PRO A 560 -3.69 4.63 -0.06
C PRO A 560 -3.10 6.01 0.22
N GLY A 561 -2.63 6.19 1.46
CA GLY A 561 -2.08 7.44 1.96
C GLY A 561 -3.08 8.59 2.14
N THR A 562 -4.38 8.29 2.16
CA THR A 562 -5.40 9.21 2.67
C THR A 562 -5.70 9.03 4.15
N LYS A 563 -5.29 7.90 4.75
CA LYS A 563 -5.70 7.48 6.11
C LYS A 563 -7.19 7.23 6.30
N GLU A 564 -7.92 7.10 5.20
CA GLU A 564 -9.36 6.93 5.17
C GLU A 564 -9.75 5.69 4.35
N LEU A 565 -10.83 5.04 4.75
CA LEU A 565 -11.54 4.04 3.95
C LEU A 565 -12.90 4.57 3.54
N VAL A 566 -13.43 4.07 2.43
CA VAL A 566 -14.78 4.29 1.95
C VAL A 566 -15.57 3.00 2.13
N SER A 567 -16.76 3.09 2.71
CA SER A 567 -17.62 1.92 2.88
C SER A 567 -19.09 2.25 2.84
N GLY A 568 -19.93 1.28 2.49
CA GLY A 568 -21.37 1.40 2.39
C GLY A 568 -22.05 1.55 3.74
N PHE A 569 -22.94 2.52 3.86
CA PHE A 569 -23.70 2.81 5.08
C PHE A 569 -25.14 3.21 4.78
N ALA A 570 -26.04 2.76 5.64
CA ALA A 570 -27.33 3.40 5.82
C ALA A 570 -27.16 4.66 6.69
N ASP A 571 -27.94 5.70 6.41
CA ASP A 571 -27.79 7.04 6.99
C ASP A 571 -26.32 7.52 6.96
N PRO A 572 -25.69 7.60 5.75
CA PRO A 572 -24.30 8.03 5.62
C PRO A 572 -24.11 9.50 6.05
N LEU A 573 -25.19 10.28 6.01
CA LEU A 573 -25.30 11.67 6.47
C LEU A 573 -26.52 11.79 7.42
N ASP A 574 -26.86 13.00 7.88
CA ASP A 574 -27.87 13.24 8.93
C ASP A 574 -29.34 13.12 8.41
N GLY A 575 -29.53 12.83 7.11
CA GLY A 575 -30.82 12.42 6.55
C GLY A 575 -31.32 11.11 7.17
N ILE A 576 -32.60 11.04 7.54
CA ILE A 576 -33.18 9.88 8.26
C ILE A 576 -33.66 8.77 7.29
N VAL A 577 -33.55 8.96 5.97
CA VAL A 577 -34.00 7.99 4.95
C VAL A 577 -33.06 8.01 3.74
N THR A 578 -31.76 7.83 3.96
CA THR A 578 -30.79 7.73 2.85
C THR A 578 -29.83 6.56 3.04
N ALA A 579 -29.21 6.12 1.95
CA ALA A 579 -28.09 5.20 1.99
C ALA A 579 -27.01 5.65 0.98
N GLY A 580 -25.78 5.23 1.22
CA GLY A 580 -24.64 5.62 0.39
C GLY A 580 -23.34 5.15 1.03
N ALA A 581 -22.35 6.02 1.12
CA ALA A 581 -21.04 5.68 1.65
C ALA A 581 -20.54 6.67 2.71
N ARG A 582 -19.71 6.17 3.63
CA ARG A 582 -18.97 6.94 4.63
C ARG A 582 -17.46 6.84 4.39
N TYR A 583 -16.76 7.89 4.78
CA TYR A 583 -15.31 7.98 4.81
C TYR A 583 -14.87 7.92 6.27
N ILE A 584 -14.12 6.87 6.62
CA ILE A 584 -13.79 6.55 8.00
C ILE A 584 -12.27 6.53 8.15
N GLY A 585 -11.76 7.31 9.10
CA GLY A 585 -10.36 7.31 9.45
C GLY A 585 -9.97 5.96 10.00
N TYR A 586 -9.00 5.28 9.40
CA TYR A 586 -8.58 3.97 9.88
C TYR A 586 -7.49 4.05 10.96
N ASP A 587 -7.01 5.27 11.29
CA ASP A 587 -6.14 5.54 12.44
C ASP A 587 -6.91 5.61 13.76
N ASP A 588 -8.14 6.12 13.73
CA ASP A 588 -8.96 6.41 14.92
C ASP A 588 -10.38 5.82 14.86
N GLY A 589 -10.77 5.25 13.72
CA GLY A 589 -12.06 4.62 13.50
C GLY A 589 -13.23 5.57 13.35
N VAL A 590 -13.02 6.88 13.24
CA VAL A 590 -14.08 7.90 13.24
C VAL A 590 -14.50 8.24 11.81
N THR A 591 -15.80 8.38 11.58
CA THR A 591 -16.31 8.91 10.30
C THR A 591 -16.04 10.41 10.19
N THR A 592 -15.49 10.86 9.06
CA THR A 592 -15.28 12.30 8.79
C THR A 592 -16.23 12.82 7.72
N TYR A 593 -16.47 12.03 6.67
CA TYR A 593 -17.28 12.43 5.53
C TYR A 593 -18.30 11.36 5.14
N GLY A 594 -19.28 11.75 4.33
CA GLY A 594 -20.19 10.81 3.70
C GLY A 594 -20.74 11.32 2.38
N ILE A 595 -21.47 10.45 1.69
CA ILE A 595 -22.23 10.73 0.47
C ILE A 595 -23.54 9.94 0.52
N SER A 596 -24.65 10.58 0.13
CA SER A 596 -25.93 9.88 -0.10
C SER A 596 -26.04 9.49 -1.57
N LEU A 597 -26.28 8.21 -1.85
CA LEU A 597 -26.44 7.65 -3.19
C LEU A 597 -27.91 7.34 -3.52
N THR A 598 -28.74 7.13 -2.50
CA THR A 598 -30.17 6.88 -2.68
C THR A 598 -30.98 7.40 -1.49
N LYS A 599 -32.26 7.66 -1.72
CA LYS A 599 -33.28 8.02 -0.70
C LYS A 599 -34.00 6.79 -0.12
N VAL A 600 -33.42 5.60 -0.29
CA VAL A 600 -33.96 4.33 0.22
C VAL A 600 -32.89 3.61 1.03
N LYS A 601 -33.24 3.17 2.24
CA LYS A 601 -32.28 2.52 3.14
C LYS A 601 -31.98 1.06 2.81
N GLN A 602 -32.90 0.41 2.07
CA GLN A 602 -32.70 -0.94 1.55
C GLN A 602 -31.68 -0.90 0.40
N PHE A 603 -30.43 -0.91 0.81
CA PHE A 603 -29.25 -0.65 0.00
C PHE A 603 -28.10 -1.52 0.47
N ALA A 604 -27.38 -2.13 -0.46
CA ALA A 604 -26.05 -2.63 -0.21
C ALA A 604 -25.07 -1.98 -1.18
N LEU A 605 -24.03 -1.37 -0.63
CA LEU A 605 -22.81 -1.16 -1.41
C LEU A 605 -22.14 -2.53 -1.51
N THR A 606 -21.87 -3.00 -2.71
CA THR A 606 -21.14 -4.25 -2.94
C THR A 606 -19.69 -3.90 -3.25
N GLY A 607 -19.04 -4.52 -4.23
CA GLY A 607 -17.66 -4.19 -4.59
C GLY A 607 -17.48 -2.70 -4.85
N VAL A 608 -16.36 -2.15 -4.38
CA VAL A 608 -15.97 -0.75 -4.54
C VAL A 608 -14.54 -0.71 -5.01
N ASP A 609 -14.27 0.07 -6.05
CA ASP A 609 -12.91 0.34 -6.49
C ASP A 609 -12.85 1.74 -7.15
N ALA A 610 -11.70 2.15 -7.67
CA ALA A 610 -11.53 3.45 -8.28
C ALA A 610 -10.88 3.40 -9.66
N VAL A 611 -11.35 4.29 -10.52
CA VAL A 611 -10.69 4.63 -11.78
C VAL A 611 -9.91 5.93 -11.56
N CYS A 612 -8.61 5.88 -11.85
CA CYS A 612 -7.67 6.95 -11.55
C CYS A 612 -6.50 6.95 -12.53
N GLU A 613 -5.69 8.00 -12.51
CA GLU A 613 -4.39 8.00 -13.18
C GLU A 613 -3.44 7.01 -12.50
N THR A 614 -2.60 6.37 -13.31
CA THR A 614 -1.59 5.44 -12.80
C THR A 614 -0.51 6.18 -12.02
N ALA A 615 -0.08 5.63 -10.88
CA ALA A 615 1.05 6.16 -10.11
C ALA A 615 2.32 6.33 -10.99
N SER A 616 3.10 7.37 -10.65
CA SER A 616 4.36 7.69 -11.31
C SER A 616 5.40 6.58 -11.13
N ILE A 617 6.43 6.60 -11.97
CA ILE A 617 7.61 5.74 -11.84
C ILE A 617 8.87 6.59 -11.78
N GLU A 618 9.88 6.08 -11.10
CA GLU A 618 11.20 6.68 -10.99
C GLU A 618 12.29 5.68 -11.34
N ILE A 619 13.34 6.12 -12.04
CA ILE A 619 14.52 5.31 -12.36
C ILE A 619 15.81 6.05 -12.00
N GLY A 620 16.82 5.32 -11.52
CA GLY A 620 18.14 5.82 -11.09
C GLY A 620 19.10 4.67 -10.80
N ASN A 621 20.30 4.88 -10.23
CA ASN A 621 20.48 5.79 -9.08
C ASN A 621 21.88 6.38 -8.95
N LEU A 622 22.97 5.62 -9.11
CA LEU A 622 24.32 6.00 -8.67
C LEU A 622 25.38 5.86 -9.76
N VAL A 623 26.32 6.82 -9.80
CA VAL A 623 27.59 6.69 -10.53
C VAL A 623 28.74 6.76 -9.53
N TRP A 624 29.57 5.72 -9.48
CA TRP A 624 30.65 5.61 -8.48
C TRP A 624 31.96 5.11 -9.08
N LYS A 625 33.03 5.27 -8.30
CA LYS A 625 34.34 4.75 -8.64
C LYS A 625 34.61 3.45 -7.87
N ASP A 626 34.55 2.34 -8.58
CA ASP A 626 34.96 1.02 -8.10
C ASP A 626 36.49 0.98 -7.96
N THR A 627 36.96 1.02 -6.72
CA THR A 627 38.39 1.09 -6.38
C THR A 627 39.03 -0.27 -6.20
N ASN A 628 38.23 -1.30 -5.93
CA ASN A 628 38.71 -2.65 -5.64
C ASN A 628 38.46 -3.65 -6.78
N LEU A 629 37.81 -3.20 -7.86
CA LEU A 629 37.51 -3.92 -9.11
C LEU A 629 36.51 -5.07 -8.95
N ASN A 630 35.65 -5.02 -7.92
CA ASN A 630 34.67 -6.08 -7.67
C ASN A 630 33.30 -5.83 -8.34
N GLY A 631 33.11 -4.66 -8.97
CA GLY A 631 31.88 -4.23 -9.63
C GLY A 631 30.69 -4.01 -8.69
N ARG A 632 30.94 -3.84 -7.39
CA ARG A 632 29.94 -3.62 -6.34
C ARG A 632 30.19 -2.29 -5.67
N GLN A 633 29.14 -1.72 -5.10
CA GLN A 633 29.23 -0.48 -4.35
C GLN A 633 29.63 -0.77 -2.90
N ASP A 634 30.84 -0.35 -2.51
CA ASP A 634 31.36 -0.52 -1.15
C ASP A 634 31.43 0.81 -0.37
N PRO A 635 31.28 0.79 0.99
CA PRO A 635 31.23 2.01 1.81
C PRO A 635 32.44 2.96 1.72
N ASP A 636 33.60 2.46 1.29
CA ASP A 636 34.85 3.21 1.15
C ASP A 636 35.10 3.72 -0.28
N GLU A 637 34.14 3.53 -1.18
CA GLU A 637 34.25 3.94 -2.57
C GLU A 637 33.67 5.33 -2.82
N PRO A 638 34.37 6.19 -3.58
CA PRO A 638 33.88 7.54 -3.82
C PRO A 638 32.84 7.56 -4.93
N ALA A 639 31.78 8.34 -4.71
CA ALA A 639 30.84 8.74 -5.74
C ALA A 639 31.48 9.65 -6.80
N LEU A 640 30.88 9.70 -8.00
CA LEU A 640 31.36 10.52 -9.12
C LEU A 640 30.36 11.63 -9.45
N GLU A 641 30.69 12.85 -9.01
CA GLU A 641 29.93 14.08 -9.27
C GLU A 641 30.14 14.62 -10.69
N GLY A 642 29.09 15.24 -11.25
CA GLY A 642 29.19 16.01 -12.50
C GLY A 642 29.10 15.18 -13.78
N VAL A 643 28.82 13.88 -13.69
CA VAL A 643 28.65 12.98 -14.83
C VAL A 643 27.29 13.23 -15.47
N THR A 644 27.26 13.44 -16.79
CA THR A 644 26.01 13.58 -17.54
C THR A 644 25.48 12.21 -17.93
N VAL A 645 24.27 11.91 -17.46
CA VAL A 645 23.50 10.70 -17.73
C VAL A 645 22.29 11.07 -18.60
N THR A 646 21.97 10.25 -19.59
CA THR A 646 20.92 10.50 -20.59
C THR A 646 19.89 9.38 -20.57
N LEU A 647 18.60 9.71 -20.42
CA LEU A 647 17.50 8.79 -20.64
C LEU A 647 17.04 8.85 -22.10
N LYS A 648 16.95 7.70 -22.75
CA LYS A 648 16.48 7.53 -24.14
C LYS A 648 15.33 6.54 -24.21
N ASP A 649 14.41 6.75 -25.14
CA ASP A 649 13.38 5.77 -25.45
C ASP A 649 13.96 4.54 -26.17
N GLY A 650 13.12 3.51 -26.39
CA GLY A 650 13.52 2.29 -27.09
C GLY A 650 14.00 2.50 -28.55
N SER A 651 13.70 3.65 -29.16
CA SER A 651 14.21 4.02 -30.49
C SER A 651 15.59 4.71 -30.44
N GLY A 652 16.05 5.09 -29.26
CA GLY A 652 17.29 5.84 -29.03
C GLY A 652 17.10 7.35 -28.99
N THR A 653 15.87 7.86 -28.98
CA THR A 653 15.58 9.30 -28.87
C THR A 653 15.73 9.75 -27.43
N THR A 654 16.49 10.83 -27.19
CA THR A 654 16.65 11.40 -25.86
C THR A 654 15.34 11.97 -25.32
N LEU A 655 14.96 11.54 -24.12
CA LEU A 655 13.83 12.06 -23.36
C LEU A 655 14.29 13.10 -22.32
N ALA A 656 15.39 12.83 -21.62
CA ALA A 656 15.91 13.69 -20.56
C ALA A 656 17.42 13.50 -20.33
N THR A 657 18.04 14.46 -19.66
CA THR A 657 19.44 14.40 -19.20
C THR A 657 19.55 14.88 -17.76
N ALA A 658 20.32 14.17 -16.94
CA ALA A 658 20.65 14.53 -15.56
C ALA A 658 22.17 14.64 -15.39
N THR A 659 22.63 15.43 -14.44
CA THR A 659 24.03 15.54 -14.03
C THR A 659 24.15 15.06 -12.60
N THR A 660 25.02 14.07 -12.34
CA THR A 660 25.16 13.48 -11.01
C THR A 660 25.54 14.50 -9.96
N ASP A 661 24.96 14.38 -8.77
CA ASP A 661 25.27 15.25 -7.63
C ASP A 661 26.56 14.84 -6.90
N ASN A 662 26.86 15.52 -5.79
CA ASN A 662 28.04 15.27 -4.97
C ASN A 662 28.09 13.85 -4.35
N ASN A 663 26.97 13.16 -4.31
CA ASN A 663 26.86 11.77 -3.88
C ASN A 663 26.75 10.81 -5.07
N GLY A 664 26.94 11.30 -6.30
CA GLY A 664 26.90 10.51 -7.53
C GLY A 664 25.50 10.16 -7.99
N ASN A 665 24.46 10.72 -7.36
CA ASN A 665 23.09 10.29 -7.65
C ASN A 665 22.53 10.94 -8.91
N TYR A 666 21.69 10.22 -9.63
CA TYR A 666 20.88 10.72 -10.73
C TYR A 666 19.49 10.05 -10.73
N ILE A 667 18.45 10.79 -11.11
CA ILE A 667 17.06 10.34 -11.07
C ILE A 667 16.28 10.90 -12.26
N PHE A 668 15.47 10.03 -12.87
CA PHE A 668 14.45 10.37 -13.87
C PHE A 668 13.07 9.91 -13.37
N SER A 669 12.12 10.84 -13.27
CA SER A 669 10.77 10.56 -12.78
C SER A 669 9.69 11.04 -13.75
N SER A 670 8.64 10.22 -13.92
CA SER A 670 7.43 10.64 -14.63
C SER A 670 6.49 11.49 -13.76
N GLY A 671 6.72 11.52 -12.44
CA GLY A 671 5.91 12.25 -11.48
C GLY A 671 6.07 13.77 -11.55
N SER A 672 5.18 14.50 -10.88
CA SER A 672 5.32 15.93 -10.68
C SER A 672 6.38 16.22 -9.61
N GLY A 673 7.20 17.25 -9.84
CA GLY A 673 8.23 17.67 -8.90
C GLY A 673 9.01 18.87 -9.41
N THR A 674 10.00 19.30 -8.64
CA THR A 674 10.91 20.39 -9.04
C THR A 674 12.22 19.79 -9.51
N SER A 675 12.51 19.90 -10.81
CA SER A 675 13.76 19.41 -11.37
C SER A 675 14.98 20.17 -10.83
N SER A 676 16.07 19.44 -10.65
CA SER A 676 17.41 19.92 -10.31
C SER A 676 18.43 19.39 -11.30
N GLY A 677 19.74 19.58 -11.05
CA GLY A 677 20.78 18.99 -11.90
C GLY A 677 20.71 17.47 -11.95
N SER A 678 20.59 16.81 -10.79
CA SER A 678 20.60 15.36 -10.67
C SER A 678 19.22 14.70 -10.74
N ARG A 679 18.13 15.47 -10.64
CA ARG A 679 16.76 14.92 -10.57
C ARG A 679 15.86 15.59 -11.58
N ILE A 680 15.30 14.82 -12.51
CA ILE A 680 14.45 15.34 -13.57
C ILE A 680 13.04 14.78 -13.42
N TYR A 681 12.06 15.65 -13.20
CA TYR A 681 10.64 15.30 -13.05
C TYR A 681 9.84 15.59 -14.33
N SER A 682 8.61 15.06 -14.37
CA SER A 682 7.61 15.34 -15.39
C SER A 682 8.09 14.98 -16.81
N ILE A 683 8.83 13.89 -16.93
CA ILE A 683 9.37 13.42 -18.20
C ILE A 683 8.25 12.84 -19.05
N ALA A 684 7.89 13.56 -20.11
CA ALA A 684 6.96 13.06 -21.11
C ALA A 684 7.52 11.80 -21.81
N GLY A 685 6.70 10.76 -21.91
CA GLY A 685 7.08 9.50 -22.57
C GLY A 685 7.85 8.51 -21.70
N LEU A 686 8.15 8.84 -20.44
CA LEU A 686 8.54 7.84 -19.43
C LEU A 686 7.27 7.19 -18.88
N SER A 687 7.07 5.92 -19.19
CA SER A 687 5.83 5.18 -18.94
C SER A 687 6.15 3.79 -18.37
N PRO A 688 5.25 3.21 -17.56
CA PRO A 688 5.37 1.82 -17.12
C PRO A 688 5.44 0.84 -18.29
N LEU A 689 5.94 -0.38 -18.02
CA LEU A 689 5.96 -1.50 -18.97
C LEU A 689 6.59 -1.19 -20.35
N SER A 690 7.56 -0.27 -20.39
CA SER A 690 8.12 0.26 -21.63
C SER A 690 9.64 0.15 -21.65
N SER A 691 10.22 0.01 -22.85
CA SER A 691 11.67 -0.17 -23.01
C SER A 691 12.39 1.18 -23.19
N TYR A 692 13.52 1.33 -22.49
CA TYR A 692 14.36 2.53 -22.51
C TYR A 692 15.84 2.16 -22.49
N LYS A 693 16.69 3.18 -22.66
CA LYS A 693 18.12 3.11 -22.41
C LYS A 693 18.54 4.24 -21.49
N VAL A 694 19.39 3.94 -20.52
CA VAL A 694 20.10 4.94 -19.73
C VAL A 694 21.55 4.91 -20.16
N THR A 695 22.10 6.06 -20.57
CA THR A 695 23.45 6.12 -21.14
C THR A 695 24.31 7.22 -20.54
N ILE A 696 25.61 6.94 -20.43
CA ILE A 696 26.64 7.97 -20.31
C ILE A 696 27.30 8.06 -21.67
N ASP A 697 26.87 9.05 -22.46
CA ASP A 697 27.32 9.21 -23.84
C ASP A 697 28.79 9.67 -23.88
N ASN A 698 29.57 9.03 -24.76
CA ASN A 698 31.01 9.26 -24.90
C ASN A 698 31.74 9.28 -23.54
N ALA A 699 31.53 8.26 -22.71
CA ALA A 699 31.91 8.25 -21.30
C ALA A 699 33.36 8.72 -21.05
N ALA A 700 34.33 8.20 -21.81
CA ALA A 700 35.74 8.56 -21.65
C ALA A 700 36.09 10.04 -21.97
N ALA A 701 35.20 10.76 -22.65
CA ALA A 701 35.37 12.17 -22.99
C ALA A 701 34.78 13.12 -21.93
N GLN A 702 33.95 12.62 -21.00
CA GLN A 702 33.45 13.45 -19.91
C GLN A 702 34.57 13.70 -18.90
N THR A 703 34.81 14.97 -18.55
CA THR A 703 35.88 15.37 -17.62
C THR A 703 35.89 14.59 -16.30
N PRO A 704 34.75 14.32 -15.64
CA PRO A 704 34.72 13.55 -14.39
C PRO A 704 35.16 12.08 -14.54
N LEU A 705 35.11 11.54 -15.76
CA LEU A 705 35.43 10.15 -16.08
C LEU A 705 36.78 10.00 -16.81
N ALA A 706 37.54 11.09 -16.95
CA ALA A 706 38.81 11.08 -17.66
C ALA A 706 39.80 10.09 -17.03
N GLY A 707 40.24 9.11 -17.83
CA GLY A 707 41.16 8.05 -17.39
C GLY A 707 40.50 6.90 -16.62
N LEU A 708 39.17 6.87 -16.55
CA LEU A 708 38.41 5.75 -16.02
C LEU A 708 37.83 4.87 -17.14
N GLY A 709 37.62 3.59 -16.85
CA GLY A 709 36.89 2.63 -17.67
C GLY A 709 35.71 2.06 -16.91
N LEU A 710 34.74 1.46 -17.60
CA LEU A 710 33.64 0.77 -16.92
C LEU A 710 34.17 -0.41 -16.11
N THR A 711 33.58 -0.61 -14.94
CA THR A 711 33.81 -1.83 -14.16
C THR A 711 32.98 -2.99 -14.69
N THR A 712 33.12 -4.14 -14.04
CA THR A 712 32.38 -5.36 -14.40
C THR A 712 30.90 -5.16 -14.09
N ALA A 713 30.05 -5.40 -15.09
CA ALA A 713 28.60 -5.33 -14.93
C ALA A 713 28.00 -6.67 -14.47
N ASN A 714 26.87 -6.63 -13.76
CA ASN A 714 26.04 -7.76 -13.37
C ASN A 714 26.85 -8.86 -12.66
N ILE A 715 27.61 -8.48 -11.62
CA ILE A 715 28.56 -9.35 -10.91
C ILE A 715 27.84 -10.50 -10.17
N ALA A 716 26.53 -10.45 -9.99
CA ALA A 716 25.71 -11.57 -9.54
C ALA A 716 24.41 -11.68 -10.34
N SER A 717 24.10 -12.86 -10.87
CA SER A 717 22.97 -13.06 -11.78
C SER A 717 21.56 -12.89 -11.19
N ASP A 718 21.37 -12.70 -9.86
CA ASP A 718 20.04 -12.67 -9.22
C ASP A 718 20.00 -12.38 -7.70
N GLY A 719 20.95 -11.65 -7.10
CA GLY A 719 20.89 -11.38 -5.65
C GLY A 719 21.51 -10.08 -5.14
N GLU A 720 22.13 -9.29 -6.02
CA GLU A 720 22.83 -8.05 -5.67
C GLU A 720 22.61 -6.91 -6.66
N ASP A 721 21.56 -7.05 -7.49
CA ASP A 721 21.14 -6.03 -8.47
C ASP A 721 21.04 -4.63 -7.85
N ASN A 722 20.69 -4.57 -6.56
CA ASN A 722 20.58 -3.33 -5.82
C ASN A 722 21.90 -2.62 -5.49
N ARG A 723 23.06 -3.18 -5.83
CA ARG A 723 24.37 -2.62 -5.46
C ARG A 723 25.52 -2.96 -6.41
N ASP A 724 25.26 -3.52 -7.58
CA ASP A 724 26.29 -3.75 -8.59
C ASP A 724 26.15 -2.78 -9.77
N SER A 725 27.00 -2.92 -10.78
CA SER A 725 26.90 -2.08 -11.98
C SER A 725 26.13 -2.79 -13.06
N ASP A 726 25.27 -2.10 -13.79
CA ASP A 726 24.53 -2.71 -14.91
C ASP A 726 25.14 -2.39 -16.28
N ALA A 727 25.93 -1.32 -16.34
CA ALA A 727 26.30 -0.70 -17.59
C ALA A 727 27.32 -1.51 -18.39
N THR A 728 27.05 -1.67 -19.69
CA THR A 728 27.98 -2.26 -20.64
C THR A 728 28.48 -1.24 -21.64
N LEU A 729 29.67 -1.44 -22.20
CA LEU A 729 30.23 -0.52 -23.19
C LEU A 729 29.67 -0.82 -24.59
N VAL A 730 28.91 0.11 -25.15
CA VAL A 730 28.40 0.05 -26.52
C VAL A 730 29.06 1.17 -27.33
N ALA A 731 30.03 0.81 -28.17
CA ALA A 731 30.95 1.75 -28.82
C ALA A 731 31.68 2.63 -27.78
N THR A 732 31.31 3.91 -27.68
CA THR A 732 31.90 4.88 -26.73
C THR A 732 30.98 5.19 -25.55
N ASN A 733 29.77 4.62 -25.51
CA ASN A 733 28.76 4.90 -24.49
C ASN A 733 28.77 3.80 -23.43
N ALA A 734 28.65 4.18 -22.16
CA ALA A 734 28.16 3.25 -21.15
C ALA A 734 26.63 3.18 -21.28
N GLU A 735 26.07 1.99 -21.44
CA GLU A 735 24.65 1.79 -21.73
C GLU A 735 24.04 0.72 -20.83
N ILE A 736 22.89 1.07 -20.25
CA ILE A 736 21.98 0.17 -19.54
C ILE A 736 20.69 0.10 -20.38
N THR A 737 20.27 -1.09 -20.78
CA THR A 737 18.97 -1.30 -21.42
C THR A 737 17.96 -1.72 -20.37
N ILE A 738 16.85 -1.00 -20.26
CA ILE A 738 15.87 -1.22 -19.20
C ILE A 738 14.49 -1.47 -19.79
N THR A 739 13.67 -2.24 -19.07
CA THR A 739 12.22 -2.25 -19.23
C THR A 739 11.63 -1.83 -17.90
N THR A 740 10.88 -0.71 -17.91
CA THR A 740 10.21 -0.23 -16.70
C THR A 740 9.17 -1.25 -16.23
N LYS A 741 8.99 -1.32 -14.92
CA LYS A 741 8.01 -2.21 -14.27
C LYS A 741 6.61 -1.56 -14.32
N GLU A 742 5.69 -2.10 -13.54
CA GLU A 742 4.31 -1.61 -13.45
C GLU A 742 4.20 -0.18 -12.92
N ALA A 743 3.02 0.44 -13.05
CA ALA A 743 2.77 1.75 -12.47
C ALA A 743 3.10 1.77 -10.97
N GLY A 744 3.77 2.83 -10.51
CA GLY A 744 4.27 2.93 -9.15
C GLY A 744 5.61 2.23 -8.86
N ALA A 745 6.13 1.42 -9.79
CA ALA A 745 7.37 0.69 -9.57
C ALA A 745 8.59 1.59 -9.80
N ASN A 746 9.14 2.16 -8.73
CA ASN A 746 10.44 2.80 -8.80
C ASN A 746 11.54 1.74 -8.89
N ASN A 747 12.59 2.05 -9.65
CA ASN A 747 13.76 1.21 -9.74
C ASN A 747 15.06 2.03 -9.61
N HIS A 748 15.74 1.86 -8.48
CA HIS A 748 16.99 2.55 -8.15
C HIS A 748 18.21 1.63 -8.26
N THR A 749 18.12 0.57 -9.06
CA THR A 749 19.20 -0.38 -9.26
C THR A 749 20.07 -0.10 -10.47
N TYR A 750 19.71 0.86 -11.34
CA TYR A 750 20.46 1.14 -12.56
C TYR A 750 21.69 1.99 -12.27
N ASP A 751 22.84 1.36 -12.05
CA ASP A 751 24.03 2.02 -11.53
C ASP A 751 25.26 1.86 -12.46
N PHE A 752 26.10 2.89 -12.50
CA PHE A 752 27.32 2.93 -13.31
C PHE A 752 28.59 2.92 -12.46
N GLY A 753 29.31 1.81 -12.47
CA GLY A 753 30.61 1.67 -11.82
C GLY A 753 31.76 1.95 -12.78
N PHE A 754 32.71 2.76 -12.34
CA PHE A 754 33.93 3.06 -13.11
C PHE A 754 35.18 2.73 -12.32
N ASN A 755 36.18 2.16 -12.96
CA ASN A 755 37.47 1.87 -12.37
C ASN A 755 38.61 2.53 -13.15
N PHE A 756 39.85 2.34 -12.71
CA PHE A 756 41.02 2.85 -13.43
C PHE A 756 41.13 2.18 -14.81
N ALA A 757 41.20 2.97 -15.89
CA ALA A 757 41.35 2.42 -17.23
C ALA A 757 42.66 1.62 -17.33
N CYS A 758 42.57 0.30 -17.53
CA CYS A 758 43.74 -0.56 -17.76
C CYS A 758 44.13 -0.48 -19.24
N PRO A 759 45.17 0.26 -19.64
CA PRO A 759 45.42 0.51 -21.07
C PRO A 759 45.90 -0.71 -21.84
N ASN A 760 46.16 -1.86 -21.18
CA ASN A 760 46.70 -3.09 -21.78
C ASN A 760 46.31 -4.39 -21.01
N GLY A 761 45.19 -4.40 -20.27
CA GLY A 761 44.67 -5.63 -19.64
C GLY A 761 45.44 -6.19 -18.42
N ASN A 762 46.47 -5.50 -17.91
CA ASN A 762 47.21 -5.92 -16.71
C ASN A 762 47.07 -4.90 -15.58
N CYS A 763 46.08 -5.09 -14.72
CA CYS A 763 45.97 -4.41 -13.45
C CYS A 763 46.00 -5.46 -12.34
N PHE A 764 47.13 -5.56 -11.63
CA PHE A 764 47.19 -6.30 -10.38
C PHE A 764 46.86 -5.33 -9.25
N PRO A 765 45.97 -5.68 -8.30
CA PRO A 765 45.72 -4.84 -7.15
C PRO A 765 47.02 -4.71 -6.34
N SER A 766 47.52 -3.50 -6.15
CA SER A 766 48.52 -3.27 -5.12
C SER A 766 47.82 -3.44 -3.77
N ILE A 767 47.88 -4.66 -3.21
CA ILE A 767 47.56 -4.89 -1.81
C ILE A 767 48.56 -4.04 -1.02
N VAL A 768 48.15 -2.84 -0.63
CA VAL A 768 48.85 -2.07 0.39
C VAL A 768 48.54 -2.76 1.71
N ARG A 769 49.36 -3.76 2.09
CA ARG A 769 49.43 -4.19 3.49
C ARG A 769 49.91 -2.98 4.29
N LYS A 770 49.00 -2.33 5.02
CA LYS A 770 49.38 -1.42 6.10
C LYS A 770 50.07 -2.28 7.18
N ASN A 771 51.37 -2.05 7.36
CA ASN A 771 52.12 -2.50 8.54
C ASN A 771 51.72 -1.70 9.78
#